data_AF-A0A9D9EV33-F1
#
_entry.id   AF-A0A9D9EV33-F1
#
_cell.length_a   1.000
_cell.length_b   1.000
_cell.length_c   1.000
_cell.angle_alpha   90.00
_cell.angle_beta   90.00
_cell.angle_gamma   90.00
#
_symmetry.space_group_name_H-M   'P 1'
#
loop_
_entity.id
_entity.type
_entity.pdbx_description
1 polymer ?
#
loop_
_entity_poly.entity_id
_entity_poly.type
_entity_poly.pdbx_seq_one_letter_code
_entity_poly.pdbx_strand_id
1 'polypeptide(L)'
;MPRKLAVSGFRTLNPQPSTLNPQPTSQNPIRQIKPHIRQIGRGIRQIVPKNPVGIDDLVPISHNTYPKMNNKTYFLALLSLILFWSCGKDDAPPPPQNNAPSIAAQTFPVPENISDAQLIGTVKANDADKDDELTFSIAQNDNGLFEITKAGGLSLATGKSLSYENKTKHTINVAVSDGTDEAKAQMTINVTQVDPENLPPTLEPQTFTVSENIPDTQLIGTVTANDPEEDELTFSIAEDADALFEITTAGELSLLEGKALDFTTKTEHTVTVQVSDGNSSVQAAITIKVVQSDPENKLPVMEVQSFEANEDITDADVIGTVLASDPEEEAITFAIVEDLDELFEITEAGELSLMEGKTLDFETKPEHAITVSANDGNGFVQAVITIIVGDVNEAPTAEPQSFEVAEDIADTEIIGTVAAIDPENDALTFNIVEDLDGLFEINEAGELSLATGKTLDFETKAEHALTVGVSDGTNETVALAITITVTDVQEGVSLFDDPASFITEWHVLAGQQITAFRARLMDYNYDYIIDWGDGTIEHLVQKSPVHMYTEEGTYLVAIKGDFPAFYTLDLDKSNVDALLDVKQWGTQKWQTMRSAFYDCDNLVGFSATDKPDLSETTSMQGMFNSAKLFNGDIGQWDVSNIITMEGMFINADSFNQDLNDWDTGNVTSMHLMFRSADSFNGNISNWNTENVTNMGGMFVAATSFNQYIGDWNTMNVKSMAHMFAKEITDNPMIFNQDIGNWNTLNVTSMNSMFYGAVDFNQDLSLWKTDNVTDMKSMFRDATSFNQDISSWNTNNVTTMSSMFLNASSFDQNLGGWNISSISSIYMGSMFNYSGMSHTNANATLAGWANFVQQNEGPFNIELGMEGVPLCGEQGDYALSVLMSVDYGWNITGFQYDINCP
;
A
#
# COMPACT_ATOMS: atom_id res chain seq x y z
N MET A 1 -70.96 -8.81 -11.15
CA MET A 1 -71.87 -9.32 -10.10
C MET A 1 -72.04 -10.82 -10.26
N PRO A 2 -72.30 -11.64 -9.21
CA PRO A 2 -72.11 -11.39 -7.76
C PRO A 2 -71.55 -12.57 -6.91
N ARG A 3 -70.89 -12.23 -5.79
CA ARG A 3 -70.86 -12.92 -4.45
C ARG A 3 -70.48 -14.42 -4.27
N LYS A 4 -69.37 -14.64 -3.57
CA LYS A 4 -69.18 -15.41 -2.29
C LYS A 4 -67.74 -15.18 -1.76
N LEU A 5 -67.39 -14.88 -0.50
CA LEU A 5 -68.06 -14.65 0.81
C LEU A 5 -68.06 -15.82 1.84
N ALA A 6 -66.97 -15.92 2.62
CA ALA A 6 -66.84 -16.47 4.01
C ALA A 6 -65.46 -15.97 4.57
N VAL A 7 -65.19 -15.54 5.82
CA VAL A 7 -65.90 -15.39 7.13
C VAL A 7 -65.60 -16.46 8.22
N SER A 8 -64.39 -16.41 8.81
CA SER A 8 -64.07 -16.78 10.22
C SER A 8 -62.68 -16.25 10.62
N GLY A 9 -62.42 -15.67 11.80
CA GLY A 9 -63.32 -15.27 12.89
C GLY A 9 -62.56 -14.53 14.00
N PHE A 10 -63.18 -13.53 14.62
CA PHE A 10 -62.58 -12.73 15.71
C PHE A 10 -62.76 -13.37 17.09
N ARG A 11 -61.83 -13.10 18.02
CA ARG A 11 -61.98 -13.38 19.46
C ARG A 11 -61.65 -12.13 20.26
N THR A 12 -62.55 -11.73 21.16
CA THR A 12 -62.45 -10.52 21.99
C THR A 12 -62.03 -10.84 23.42
N LEU A 13 -61.24 -9.95 24.05
CA LEU A 13 -61.13 -9.84 25.51
C LEU A 13 -61.06 -8.36 25.93
N ASN A 14 -61.62 -8.05 27.10
CA ASN A 14 -61.70 -6.69 27.66
C ASN A 14 -60.42 -6.30 28.41
N PRO A 15 -60.08 -5.00 28.49
CA PRO A 15 -59.30 -4.46 29.59
C PRO A 15 -60.15 -4.27 30.86
N GLN A 16 -59.53 -4.43 32.02
CA GLN A 16 -60.01 -3.91 33.30
C GLN A 16 -58.83 -3.25 34.05
N PRO A 17 -59.08 -2.15 34.78
CA PRO A 17 -58.01 -1.35 35.38
C PRO A 17 -57.50 -1.96 36.69
N SER A 18 -56.23 -1.69 37.01
CA SER A 18 -55.71 -1.85 38.37
C SER A 18 -55.13 -0.52 38.84
N THR A 19 -55.65 -0.03 39.97
CA THR A 19 -55.16 1.16 40.66
C THR A 19 -54.21 0.75 41.77
N LEU A 20 -53.09 1.46 41.95
CA LEU A 20 -52.49 1.66 43.27
C LEU A 20 -51.52 2.86 43.27
N ASN A 21 -51.63 3.67 44.31
CA ASN A 21 -50.79 4.82 44.64
C ASN A 21 -50.59 4.73 46.17
N PRO A 22 -49.40 5.05 46.72
CA PRO A 22 -49.45 6.18 47.65
C PRO A 22 -48.25 7.14 47.63
N GLN A 23 -48.59 8.35 48.07
CA GLN A 23 -47.79 9.55 48.36
C GLN A 23 -46.58 9.38 49.32
N PRO A 24 -45.68 10.39 49.40
CA PRO A 24 -44.33 10.24 49.95
C PRO A 24 -44.18 10.63 51.44
N THR A 25 -42.97 10.45 51.99
CA THR A 25 -42.49 11.20 53.18
C THR A 25 -40.99 11.42 53.13
N SER A 26 -40.50 12.42 53.86
CA SER A 26 -39.12 12.89 53.87
C SER A 26 -38.26 12.24 54.96
N GLN A 27 -36.93 12.25 54.79
CA GLN A 27 -36.06 13.04 55.68
C GLN A 27 -34.62 13.23 55.17
N ASN A 28 -33.98 14.28 55.68
CA ASN A 28 -32.61 14.71 55.40
C ASN A 28 -31.73 14.32 56.61
N PRO A 29 -30.39 14.19 56.48
CA PRO A 29 -29.60 15.09 57.32
C PRO A 29 -28.34 15.69 56.66
N ILE A 30 -28.13 16.96 56.98
CA ILE A 30 -26.99 17.79 56.58
C ILE A 30 -25.70 17.39 57.33
N ARG A 31 -24.54 17.42 56.66
CA ARG A 31 -23.29 17.85 57.31
C ARG A 31 -22.36 18.64 56.38
N GLN A 32 -21.87 19.77 56.89
CA GLN A 32 -20.91 20.67 56.24
C GLN A 32 -19.48 20.30 56.63
N ILE A 33 -18.49 20.59 55.77
CA ILE A 33 -17.23 21.28 56.12
C ILE A 33 -16.91 22.32 55.01
N LYS A 34 -16.13 23.36 55.32
CA LYS A 34 -15.87 24.56 54.50
C LYS A 34 -14.44 24.59 53.88
N PRO A 35 -14.10 25.54 52.99
CA PRO A 35 -12.95 25.42 52.07
C PRO A 35 -11.60 25.87 52.66
N HIS A 36 -10.54 25.82 51.84
CA HIS A 36 -9.24 26.45 52.10
C HIS A 36 -8.71 27.24 50.91
N ILE A 37 -7.91 28.28 51.21
CA ILE A 37 -7.33 29.25 50.26
C ILE A 37 -5.84 29.42 50.55
N ARG A 38 -5.00 29.33 49.50
CA ARG A 38 -3.63 29.87 49.31
C ARG A 38 -3.24 29.49 47.88
N GLN A 39 -2.85 30.34 46.92
CA GLN A 39 -2.25 31.69 46.88
C GLN A 39 -0.73 31.74 47.15
N ILE A 40 -0.04 32.43 46.22
CA ILE A 40 1.39 32.86 46.20
C ILE A 40 2.39 31.75 45.81
N GLY A 41 3.26 31.94 44.80
CA GLY A 41 3.39 33.14 43.96
C GLY A 41 4.52 33.17 42.92
N ARG A 42 4.93 34.40 42.57
CA ARG A 42 5.68 34.82 41.37
C ARG A 42 7.13 34.30 41.27
N GLY A 43 7.57 34.03 40.04
CA GLY A 43 8.96 34.16 39.59
C GLY A 43 9.00 34.92 38.25
N ILE A 44 9.80 35.99 38.14
CA ILE A 44 9.90 36.84 36.95
C ILE A 44 11.38 37.01 36.58
N ARG A 45 11.73 36.86 35.29
CA ARG A 45 12.82 37.61 34.64
C ARG A 45 12.72 37.56 33.11
N GLN A 46 12.68 38.73 32.50
CA GLN A 46 12.96 38.94 31.07
C GLN A 46 14.47 39.14 30.89
N ILE A 47 15.02 38.75 29.73
CA ILE A 47 16.01 39.53 28.97
C ILE A 47 15.66 39.39 27.46
N VAL A 48 15.93 40.42 26.66
CA VAL A 48 15.55 40.59 25.25
C VAL A 48 16.71 41.35 24.54
N PRO A 49 16.72 41.53 23.21
CA PRO A 49 16.91 40.58 22.11
C PRO A 49 18.35 40.63 21.54
N LYS A 50 18.64 39.91 20.44
CA LYS A 50 19.57 40.39 19.40
C LYS A 50 19.41 39.71 18.04
N ASN A 51 19.42 40.55 17.00
CA ASN A 51 19.69 40.29 15.58
C ASN A 51 20.53 41.52 15.09
N PRO A 52 21.06 41.65 13.84
CA PRO A 52 20.67 40.98 12.59
C PRO A 52 21.88 40.53 11.71
N VAL A 53 21.67 40.51 10.37
CA VAL A 53 22.57 40.11 9.25
C VAL A 53 22.60 38.60 9.05
N GLY A 54 22.28 38.01 7.88
CA GLY A 54 22.17 38.51 6.49
C GLY A 54 23.28 37.82 5.65
N ILE A 55 22.99 37.03 4.62
CA ILE A 55 22.54 37.42 3.27
C ILE A 55 22.09 36.16 2.48
N ASP A 56 21.05 36.30 1.66
CA ASP A 56 20.74 35.81 0.29
C ASP A 56 21.51 34.55 -0.26
N ASP A 57 20.94 33.66 -1.11
CA ASP A 57 19.56 33.48 -1.60
C ASP A 57 19.32 32.10 -2.32
N LEU A 58 18.04 31.73 -2.41
CA LEU A 58 17.29 31.01 -3.48
C LEU A 58 17.75 29.69 -4.17
N VAL A 59 16.75 28.79 -4.28
CA VAL A 59 16.66 27.54 -5.05
C VAL A 59 15.30 27.56 -5.78
N PRO A 60 15.18 27.34 -7.12
CA PRO A 60 14.74 26.00 -7.61
C PRO A 60 15.07 25.58 -9.08
N ILE A 61 15.41 24.28 -9.26
CA ILE A 61 14.76 23.29 -10.18
C ILE A 61 14.78 23.43 -11.75
N SER A 62 15.05 22.28 -12.42
CA SER A 62 14.72 21.85 -13.82
C SER A 62 15.38 22.59 -15.03
N HIS A 63 15.36 22.11 -16.29
CA HIS A 63 14.58 21.05 -16.96
C HIS A 63 15.31 20.38 -18.17
N ASN A 64 15.06 19.08 -18.37
CA ASN A 64 14.87 18.32 -19.63
C ASN A 64 15.68 18.52 -20.96
N THR A 65 16.10 17.34 -21.48
CA THR A 65 16.11 16.87 -22.90
C THR A 65 17.21 17.23 -23.92
N TYR A 66 17.79 16.16 -24.49
CA TYR A 66 18.66 16.04 -25.68
C TYR A 66 18.00 16.46 -27.01
N PRO A 67 18.76 16.69 -28.10
CA PRO A 67 18.95 15.60 -29.10
C PRO A 67 20.29 15.56 -29.91
N LYS A 68 20.67 14.32 -30.27
CA LYS A 68 21.39 13.86 -31.50
C LYS A 68 22.85 14.27 -31.80
N MET A 69 23.72 13.25 -31.88
CA MET A 69 24.31 12.67 -33.13
C MET A 69 24.53 13.61 -34.34
N ASN A 70 25.63 13.57 -35.12
CA ASN A 70 26.52 12.41 -35.39
C ASN A 70 27.82 12.77 -36.16
N ASN A 71 28.71 11.77 -36.30
CA ASN A 71 29.67 11.55 -37.41
C ASN A 71 30.91 12.47 -37.67
N LYS A 72 32.07 11.89 -37.30
CA LYS A 72 33.19 11.49 -38.19
C LYS A 72 34.19 12.50 -38.81
N THR A 73 35.46 12.14 -38.55
CA THR A 73 36.65 12.06 -39.44
C THR A 73 37.60 13.25 -39.64
N TYR A 74 38.80 13.06 -39.07
CA TYR A 74 40.16 13.26 -39.61
C TYR A 74 40.75 14.66 -39.87
N PHE A 75 42.05 14.73 -39.54
CA PHE A 75 43.12 15.57 -40.10
C PHE A 75 43.25 17.06 -39.71
N LEU A 76 43.99 17.24 -38.59
CA LEU A 76 45.19 18.09 -38.46
C LEU A 76 45.11 19.64 -38.42
N ALA A 77 46.10 20.20 -37.69
CA ALA A 77 46.51 21.61 -37.62
C ALA A 77 45.49 22.55 -36.90
N LEU A 78 45.84 23.74 -36.40
CA LEU A 78 47.08 24.55 -36.39
C LEU A 78 47.49 24.85 -34.92
N LEU A 79 48.75 24.98 -34.52
CA LEU A 79 49.80 25.95 -34.88
C LEU A 79 49.56 27.39 -34.34
N SER A 80 50.28 27.73 -33.27
CA SER A 80 50.71 29.07 -32.81
C SER A 80 51.78 28.82 -31.73
N LEU A 81 52.99 29.40 -31.73
CA LEU A 81 53.49 30.66 -32.28
C LEU A 81 52.76 31.90 -31.74
N ILE A 82 53.05 32.24 -30.49
CA ILE A 82 52.89 33.60 -29.97
C ILE A 82 54.05 34.43 -30.53
N LEU A 83 53.75 35.51 -31.25
CA LEU A 83 54.70 36.56 -31.61
C LEU A 83 53.96 37.81 -32.08
N PHE A 84 54.05 38.93 -31.35
CA PHE A 84 54.62 40.21 -31.83
C PHE A 84 54.31 41.41 -30.90
N TRP A 85 55.38 42.12 -30.50
CA TRP A 85 55.43 43.51 -30.00
C TRP A 85 54.71 43.84 -28.65
N SER A 86 55.11 44.86 -27.88
CA SER A 86 56.01 46.01 -28.18
C SER A 86 56.93 46.43 -27.01
N CYS A 87 57.92 47.28 -27.33
CA CYS A 87 59.04 47.82 -26.54
C CYS A 87 58.79 48.29 -25.09
N GLY A 88 59.80 48.15 -24.19
CA GLY A 88 59.67 48.48 -22.76
C GLY A 88 60.85 49.05 -21.93
N LYS A 89 62.08 49.17 -22.45
CA LYS A 89 63.28 49.76 -21.77
C LYS A 89 63.91 49.00 -20.57
N ASP A 90 65.09 49.49 -20.18
CA ASP A 90 65.97 49.02 -19.11
C ASP A 90 65.31 49.06 -17.72
N ASP A 91 65.33 47.92 -17.04
CA ASP A 91 65.50 47.81 -15.59
C ASP A 91 66.33 46.54 -15.32
N ALA A 92 67.04 46.49 -14.18
CA ALA A 92 67.77 45.27 -13.81
C ALA A 92 66.76 44.13 -13.53
N PRO A 93 67.03 42.88 -13.94
CA PRO A 93 66.06 41.81 -13.75
C PRO A 93 65.68 41.66 -12.27
N PRO A 94 64.41 41.35 -11.94
CA PRO A 94 64.13 40.70 -10.67
C PRO A 94 64.98 39.42 -10.58
N PRO A 95 65.35 38.95 -9.37
CA PRO A 95 66.05 37.67 -9.24
C PRO A 95 65.24 36.59 -9.99
N PRO A 96 65.90 35.65 -10.69
CA PRO A 96 65.21 34.66 -11.51
C PRO A 96 64.14 33.95 -10.68
N GLN A 97 62.91 33.99 -11.18
CA GLN A 97 61.77 33.42 -10.47
C GLN A 97 61.76 31.92 -10.73
N ASN A 98 62.40 31.17 -9.83
CA ASN A 98 62.45 29.70 -9.85
C ASN A 98 61.06 29.09 -10.09
N ASN A 99 60.97 28.15 -11.03
CA ASN A 99 59.75 27.45 -11.40
C ASN A 99 59.86 25.96 -11.03
N ALA A 100 59.56 25.64 -9.77
CA ALA A 100 59.63 24.29 -9.19
C ALA A 100 59.47 23.12 -10.19
N PRO A 101 60.42 22.16 -10.22
CA PRO A 101 60.54 21.17 -11.29
C PRO A 101 59.30 20.30 -11.45
N SER A 102 59.00 19.94 -12.69
CA SER A 102 57.86 19.08 -13.01
C SER A 102 58.29 17.62 -13.25
N ILE A 103 57.80 16.71 -12.42
CA ILE A 103 57.98 15.26 -12.58
C ILE A 103 56.61 14.58 -12.79
N ALA A 104 56.51 13.76 -13.83
CA ALA A 104 55.34 12.95 -14.12
C ALA A 104 55.58 11.49 -13.70
N ALA A 105 54.50 10.77 -13.40
CA ALA A 105 54.56 9.33 -13.15
C ALA A 105 55.10 8.60 -14.39
N GLN A 106 56.07 7.70 -14.19
CA GLN A 106 56.73 6.94 -15.25
C GLN A 106 56.68 5.45 -14.92
N THR A 107 56.60 4.61 -15.96
CA THR A 107 56.60 3.16 -15.84
C THR A 107 57.84 2.59 -16.51
N PHE A 108 58.56 1.74 -15.80
CA PHE A 108 59.73 1.01 -16.29
C PHE A 108 59.39 -0.48 -16.32
N PRO A 109 59.29 -1.12 -17.50
CA PRO A 109 59.30 -2.58 -17.59
C PRO A 109 60.72 -3.09 -17.31
N VAL A 110 60.85 -4.18 -16.58
CA VAL A 110 62.15 -4.76 -16.24
C VAL A 110 62.08 -6.29 -16.16
N PRO A 111 63.02 -7.03 -16.76
CA PRO A 111 63.12 -8.47 -16.53
C PRO A 111 63.48 -8.75 -15.07
N GLU A 112 62.92 -9.81 -14.50
CA GLU A 112 63.19 -10.17 -13.09
C GLU A 112 64.65 -10.52 -12.80
N ASN A 113 65.36 -11.06 -13.80
CA ASN A 113 66.76 -11.46 -13.73
C ASN A 113 67.76 -10.30 -13.86
N ILE A 114 67.29 -9.04 -13.83
CA ILE A 114 68.18 -7.87 -13.87
C ILE A 114 69.13 -7.84 -12.67
N SER A 115 70.41 -7.56 -12.92
CA SER A 115 71.40 -7.39 -11.86
C SER A 115 71.35 -5.99 -11.22
N ASP A 116 71.76 -5.90 -9.96
CA ASP A 116 71.91 -4.64 -9.22
C ASP A 116 72.92 -3.66 -9.84
N ALA A 117 73.87 -4.18 -10.63
CA ALA A 117 74.79 -3.39 -11.43
C ALA A 117 74.16 -2.74 -12.69
N GLN A 118 72.90 -3.06 -13.03
CA GLN A 118 72.22 -2.54 -14.22
C GLN A 118 71.20 -1.45 -13.89
N LEU A 119 71.09 -0.47 -14.79
CA LEU A 119 70.10 0.59 -14.72
C LEU A 119 68.75 0.08 -15.27
N ILE A 120 67.71 0.10 -14.44
CA ILE A 120 66.31 -0.13 -14.84
C ILE A 120 65.85 0.97 -15.80
N GLY A 121 66.32 2.20 -15.58
CA GLY A 121 66.05 3.33 -16.46
C GLY A 121 66.58 4.65 -15.90
N THR A 122 66.21 5.76 -16.53
CA THR A 122 66.49 7.10 -16.00
C THR A 122 65.16 7.84 -15.87
N VAL A 123 64.79 8.14 -14.63
CA VAL A 123 63.64 8.99 -14.30
C VAL A 123 63.90 10.39 -14.83
N LYS A 124 62.92 10.93 -15.56
CA LYS A 124 63.01 12.26 -16.15
C LYS A 124 62.04 13.21 -15.47
N ALA A 125 62.49 14.45 -15.33
CA ALA A 125 61.70 15.61 -14.96
C ALA A 125 62.05 16.74 -15.92
N ASN A 126 61.16 17.72 -16.05
CA ASN A 126 61.41 18.94 -16.80
C ASN A 126 61.36 20.12 -15.84
N ASP A 127 62.43 20.92 -15.83
CA ASP A 127 62.34 22.28 -15.33
C ASP A 127 61.96 23.25 -16.47
N ALA A 128 61.42 24.41 -16.10
CA ALA A 128 61.23 25.53 -17.02
C ALA A 128 62.48 26.42 -17.07
N ASP A 129 63.23 26.50 -15.96
CA ASP A 129 64.48 27.25 -15.86
C ASP A 129 65.65 26.37 -16.35
N LYS A 130 66.50 26.96 -17.21
CA LYS A 130 67.35 26.18 -18.14
C LYS A 130 68.74 25.83 -17.63
N ASP A 131 69.16 26.44 -16.52
CA ASP A 131 70.52 26.36 -16.01
C ASP A 131 70.62 25.61 -14.67
N ASP A 132 69.49 25.11 -14.14
CA ASP A 132 69.39 24.48 -12.82
C ASP A 132 69.65 22.96 -12.85
N GLU A 133 70.44 22.45 -11.90
CA GLU A 133 70.91 21.07 -11.86
C GLU A 133 69.93 20.17 -11.09
N LEU A 134 68.95 19.62 -11.79
CA LEU A 134 67.94 18.73 -11.19
C LEU A 134 68.57 17.51 -10.50
N THR A 135 68.31 17.39 -9.19
CA THR A 135 68.74 16.25 -8.38
C THR A 135 67.55 15.38 -7.96
N PHE A 136 67.71 14.07 -8.09
CA PHE A 136 66.68 13.07 -7.82
C PHE A 136 66.95 12.27 -6.54
N SER A 137 65.88 11.85 -5.84
CA SER A 137 65.94 10.96 -4.68
C SER A 137 64.68 10.10 -4.52
N ILE A 138 64.75 8.95 -3.85
CA ILE A 138 63.57 8.13 -3.54
C ILE A 138 63.00 8.61 -2.19
N ALA A 139 61.78 9.14 -2.21
CA ALA A 139 61.05 9.60 -1.03
C ALA A 139 60.24 8.48 -0.35
N GLN A 140 59.84 7.45 -1.10
CA GLN A 140 59.24 6.22 -0.57
C GLN A 140 59.65 5.04 -1.44
N ASN A 141 60.11 3.95 -0.82
CA ASN A 141 60.70 2.80 -1.48
C ASN A 141 59.93 1.52 -1.10
N ASP A 142 59.89 0.53 -2.00
CA ASP A 142 59.26 -0.76 -1.74
C ASP A 142 60.27 -1.66 -1.04
N ASN A 143 60.20 -1.74 0.30
CA ASN A 143 61.13 -2.47 1.19
C ASN A 143 62.64 -2.22 0.97
N GLY A 144 63.01 -1.10 0.33
CA GLY A 144 64.40 -0.78 0.03
C GLY A 144 64.99 -1.58 -1.15
N LEU A 145 64.15 -2.03 -2.09
CA LEU A 145 64.58 -2.79 -3.26
C LEU A 145 65.30 -1.96 -4.33
N PHE A 146 65.00 -0.66 -4.42
CA PHE A 146 65.51 0.22 -5.49
C PHE A 146 66.45 1.30 -4.96
N GLU A 147 67.37 1.79 -5.79
CA GLU A 147 68.16 2.99 -5.53
C GLU A 147 68.15 3.94 -6.73
N ILE A 148 68.34 5.25 -6.47
CA ILE A 148 68.41 6.25 -7.53
C ILE A 148 69.65 7.12 -7.35
N THR A 149 70.38 7.31 -8.45
CA THR A 149 71.49 8.27 -8.55
C THR A 149 70.94 9.70 -8.60
N LYS A 150 71.75 10.68 -8.20
CA LYS A 150 71.36 12.10 -8.24
C LYS A 150 70.91 12.57 -9.63
N ALA A 151 71.39 11.96 -10.72
CA ALA A 151 71.02 12.28 -12.10
C ALA A 151 69.77 11.50 -12.60
N GLY A 152 68.99 10.89 -11.71
CA GLY A 152 67.73 10.21 -12.04
C GLY A 152 67.88 8.75 -12.50
N GLY A 153 69.10 8.23 -12.63
CA GLY A 153 69.33 6.82 -12.99
C GLY A 153 68.90 5.88 -11.86
N LEU A 154 67.93 5.00 -12.15
CA LEU A 154 67.25 4.08 -11.23
C LEU A 154 67.76 2.65 -11.45
N SER A 155 68.12 1.95 -10.37
CA SER A 155 68.56 0.54 -10.37
C SER A 155 67.96 -0.21 -9.18
N LEU A 156 68.22 -1.52 -9.09
CA LEU A 156 68.06 -2.22 -7.82
C LEU A 156 69.14 -1.76 -6.83
N ALA A 157 68.82 -1.77 -5.54
CA ALA A 157 69.80 -1.53 -4.48
C ALA A 157 70.78 -2.71 -4.39
N THR A 158 72.03 -2.46 -3.97
CA THR A 158 73.08 -3.49 -3.96
C THR A 158 72.66 -4.76 -3.19
N GLY A 159 72.83 -5.93 -3.83
CA GLY A 159 72.45 -7.23 -3.28
C GLY A 159 70.96 -7.53 -3.28
N LYS A 160 70.18 -6.87 -4.16
CA LYS A 160 68.75 -7.15 -4.38
C LYS A 160 68.52 -7.78 -5.76
N SER A 161 67.45 -8.56 -5.85
CA SER A 161 66.91 -9.17 -7.07
C SER A 161 65.39 -8.94 -7.12
N LEU A 162 64.77 -9.30 -8.24
CA LEU A 162 63.32 -9.38 -8.40
C LEU A 162 62.91 -10.86 -8.58
N SER A 163 61.61 -11.12 -8.52
CA SER A 163 60.95 -12.36 -8.98
C SER A 163 59.54 -11.96 -9.39
N TYR A 164 59.10 -12.43 -10.55
CA TYR A 164 57.80 -12.12 -11.11
C TYR A 164 56.67 -12.76 -10.31
N GLU A 165 56.85 -14.03 -9.93
CA GLU A 165 55.93 -14.86 -9.12
C GLU A 165 55.63 -14.22 -7.76
N ASN A 166 56.67 -13.66 -7.13
CA ASN A 166 56.56 -13.03 -5.82
C ASN A 166 55.87 -11.65 -5.92
N LYS A 167 56.26 -10.82 -6.90
CA LYS A 167 55.64 -9.49 -7.08
C LYS A 167 55.85 -8.90 -8.48
N THR A 168 54.90 -9.16 -9.38
CA THR A 168 54.85 -8.63 -10.76
C THR A 168 54.93 -7.10 -10.88
N LYS A 169 54.66 -6.32 -9.82
CA LYS A 169 54.70 -4.85 -9.85
C LYS A 169 55.14 -4.22 -8.53
N HIS A 170 56.13 -3.34 -8.61
CA HIS A 170 56.57 -2.45 -7.54
C HIS A 170 56.17 -1.00 -7.83
N THR A 171 56.02 -0.21 -6.76
CA THR A 171 55.80 1.25 -6.87
C THR A 171 56.63 2.00 -5.84
N ILE A 172 57.31 3.05 -6.29
CA ILE A 172 58.15 3.92 -5.45
C ILE A 172 57.79 5.39 -5.72
N ASN A 173 57.92 6.28 -4.75
CA ASN A 173 57.74 7.71 -4.97
C ASN A 173 59.11 8.38 -5.10
N VAL A 174 59.40 8.94 -6.28
CA VAL A 174 60.64 9.67 -6.56
C VAL A 174 60.38 11.17 -6.46
N ALA A 175 61.30 11.87 -5.80
CA ALA A 175 61.38 13.31 -5.72
C ALA A 175 62.43 13.84 -6.70
N VAL A 176 62.20 15.04 -7.22
CA VAL A 176 63.18 15.86 -7.93
C VAL A 176 63.22 17.26 -7.33
N SER A 177 64.40 17.86 -7.26
CA SER A 177 64.60 19.23 -6.77
C SER A 177 65.66 19.97 -7.59
N ASP A 178 65.39 21.25 -7.86
CA ASP A 178 66.31 22.24 -8.43
C ASP A 178 67.39 22.71 -7.42
N GLY A 179 67.22 22.41 -6.13
CA GLY A 179 68.05 22.88 -5.02
C GLY A 179 67.33 23.86 -4.07
N THR A 180 66.14 24.31 -4.42
CA THR A 180 65.25 25.20 -3.65
C THR A 180 63.81 24.69 -3.53
N ASP A 181 63.18 24.23 -4.61
CA ASP A 181 61.84 23.63 -4.61
C ASP A 181 61.90 22.11 -4.90
N GLU A 182 60.83 21.36 -4.60
CA GLU A 182 60.77 19.90 -4.75
C GLU A 182 59.40 19.42 -5.26
N ALA A 183 59.39 18.51 -6.23
CA ALA A 183 58.19 17.83 -6.71
C ALA A 183 58.33 16.30 -6.68
N LYS A 184 57.20 15.58 -6.61
CA LYS A 184 57.15 14.11 -6.44
C LYS A 184 56.17 13.45 -7.39
N ALA A 185 56.54 12.29 -7.90
CA ALA A 185 55.64 11.40 -8.63
C ALA A 185 55.93 9.92 -8.33
N GLN A 186 54.92 9.08 -8.50
CA GLN A 186 55.06 7.64 -8.38
C GLN A 186 55.70 7.06 -9.65
N MET A 187 56.81 6.35 -9.47
CA MET A 187 57.37 5.48 -10.49
C MET A 187 56.79 4.07 -10.30
N THR A 188 56.33 3.47 -11.39
CA THR A 188 55.98 2.04 -11.43
C THR A 188 57.14 1.26 -12.02
N ILE A 189 57.53 0.17 -11.37
CA ILE A 189 58.42 -0.83 -11.95
C ILE A 189 57.56 -2.07 -12.18
N ASN A 190 57.27 -2.39 -13.44
CA ASN A 190 56.60 -3.63 -13.82
C ASN A 190 57.68 -4.68 -14.01
N VAL A 191 57.68 -5.72 -13.18
CA VAL A 191 58.49 -6.91 -13.40
C VAL A 191 57.86 -7.67 -14.56
N THR A 192 58.67 -8.10 -15.52
CA THR A 192 58.27 -9.01 -16.60
C THR A 192 58.99 -10.33 -16.38
N GLN A 193 58.21 -11.41 -16.42
CA GLN A 193 58.74 -12.78 -16.44
C GLN A 193 59.77 -12.92 -17.57
N VAL A 194 60.81 -13.71 -17.34
CA VAL A 194 61.74 -14.12 -18.40
C VAL A 194 61.61 -15.62 -18.60
N ASP A 195 60.83 -16.03 -19.59
CA ASP A 195 60.93 -17.40 -20.12
C ASP A 195 62.38 -17.67 -20.55
N PRO A 196 62.96 -18.84 -20.22
CA PRO A 196 64.23 -19.26 -20.79
C PRO A 196 64.12 -19.41 -22.32
N GLU A 197 65.23 -19.22 -23.03
CA GLU A 197 65.32 -19.66 -24.42
C GLU A 197 65.36 -21.19 -24.42
N ASN A 198 64.27 -21.87 -24.83
CA ASN A 198 64.22 -23.34 -25.01
C ASN A 198 65.49 -23.82 -25.72
N LEU A 199 66.18 -24.76 -25.08
CA LEU A 199 67.41 -25.39 -25.54
C LEU A 199 67.06 -26.73 -26.19
N PRO A 200 67.77 -27.14 -27.26
CA PRO A 200 67.47 -28.40 -27.92
C PRO A 200 67.70 -29.59 -26.98
N PRO A 201 66.81 -30.60 -26.95
CA PRO A 201 66.93 -31.75 -26.07
C PRO A 201 68.22 -32.53 -26.28
N THR A 202 68.66 -33.24 -25.24
CA THR A 202 69.90 -34.03 -25.25
C THR A 202 69.61 -35.54 -25.27
N LEU A 203 70.20 -36.23 -26.26
CA LEU A 203 70.08 -37.67 -26.44
C LEU A 203 71.48 -38.27 -26.61
N GLU A 204 71.92 -39.05 -25.63
CA GLU A 204 73.18 -39.79 -25.68
C GLU A 204 72.98 -41.22 -26.25
N PRO A 205 73.97 -41.80 -26.96
CA PRO A 205 73.90 -43.17 -27.45
C PRO A 205 73.69 -44.20 -26.34
N GLN A 206 72.64 -45.02 -26.48
CA GLN A 206 72.25 -46.04 -25.49
C GLN A 206 72.47 -47.46 -26.01
N THR A 207 72.49 -48.44 -25.11
CA THR A 207 72.66 -49.86 -25.46
C THR A 207 71.74 -50.74 -24.64
N PHE A 208 70.87 -51.47 -25.31
CA PHE A 208 70.01 -52.50 -24.73
C PHE A 208 70.58 -53.90 -24.99
N THR A 209 70.22 -54.88 -24.18
CA THR A 209 70.61 -56.29 -24.33
C THR A 209 69.40 -57.18 -24.13
N VAL A 210 69.12 -58.07 -25.08
CA VAL A 210 67.82 -58.74 -25.22
C VAL A 210 67.97 -60.16 -25.75
N SER A 211 67.04 -61.05 -25.37
CA SER A 211 66.99 -62.44 -25.85
C SER A 211 66.67 -62.52 -27.35
N GLU A 212 67.21 -63.51 -28.05
CA GLU A 212 66.82 -63.86 -29.43
C GLU A 212 65.35 -64.26 -29.53
N ASN A 213 64.77 -64.79 -28.44
CA ASN A 213 63.37 -65.20 -28.34
C ASN A 213 62.46 -64.12 -27.70
N ILE A 214 62.82 -62.83 -27.74
CA ILE A 214 61.86 -61.77 -27.37
C ILE A 214 60.70 -61.76 -28.39
N PRO A 215 59.43 -61.79 -27.96
CA PRO A 215 58.29 -61.61 -28.86
C PRO A 215 58.18 -60.15 -29.32
N ASP A 216 57.54 -59.94 -30.46
CA ASP A 216 57.26 -58.61 -31.01
C ASP A 216 56.36 -57.75 -30.11
N THR A 217 55.55 -58.37 -29.26
CA THR A 217 54.76 -57.68 -28.23
C THR A 217 55.53 -57.23 -26.99
N GLN A 218 56.85 -57.49 -26.88
CA GLN A 218 57.64 -57.14 -25.69
C GLN A 218 58.67 -56.03 -25.95
N LEU A 219 58.79 -55.14 -24.97
CA LEU A 219 59.71 -54.02 -24.95
C LEU A 219 61.18 -54.48 -24.85
N ILE A 220 62.05 -53.95 -25.72
CA ILE A 220 63.52 -54.12 -25.67
C ILE A 220 64.12 -53.14 -24.65
N GLY A 221 63.54 -51.94 -24.54
CA GLY A 221 63.84 -50.93 -23.53
C GLY A 221 63.29 -49.56 -23.94
N THR A 222 63.25 -48.60 -23.02
CA THR A 222 62.84 -47.21 -23.32
C THR A 222 64.07 -46.36 -23.59
N VAL A 223 64.14 -45.72 -24.76
CA VAL A 223 65.16 -44.72 -25.09
C VAL A 223 64.89 -43.47 -24.26
N THR A 224 65.85 -43.10 -23.43
CA THR A 224 65.77 -41.91 -22.57
C THR A 224 66.48 -40.72 -23.21
N ALA A 225 65.94 -39.52 -22.99
CA ALA A 225 66.52 -38.24 -23.38
C ALA A 225 66.23 -37.23 -22.27
N ASN A 226 67.09 -36.22 -22.12
CA ASN A 226 66.92 -35.17 -21.13
C ASN A 226 66.73 -33.83 -21.83
N ASP A 227 65.65 -33.14 -21.50
CA ASP A 227 65.45 -31.75 -21.89
C ASP A 227 65.93 -30.80 -20.77
N PRO A 228 66.61 -29.67 -21.07
CA PRO A 228 67.06 -28.74 -20.04
C PRO A 228 65.93 -27.91 -19.40
N GLU A 229 64.80 -27.75 -20.09
CA GLU A 229 63.62 -27.01 -19.65
C GLU A 229 62.46 -27.93 -19.20
N GLU A 230 62.64 -29.26 -19.29
CA GLU A 230 61.66 -30.31 -19.01
C GLU A 230 60.44 -30.32 -19.98
N ASP A 231 60.62 -29.85 -21.23
CA ASP A 231 59.61 -29.90 -22.31
C ASP A 231 59.21 -31.35 -22.70
N GLU A 232 58.01 -31.53 -23.26
CA GLU A 232 57.45 -32.86 -23.62
C GLU A 232 58.19 -33.49 -24.81
N LEU A 233 58.93 -34.59 -24.56
CA LEU A 233 59.78 -35.22 -25.56
C LEU A 233 59.08 -36.33 -26.37
N THR A 234 59.13 -36.18 -27.69
CA THR A 234 58.60 -37.13 -28.66
C THR A 234 59.71 -37.86 -29.41
N PHE A 235 59.62 -39.19 -29.50
CA PHE A 235 60.63 -40.06 -30.10
C PHE A 235 60.19 -40.65 -31.45
N SER A 236 61.16 -40.94 -32.34
CA SER A 236 60.92 -41.60 -33.63
C SER A 236 62.19 -42.26 -34.19
N ILE A 237 62.06 -43.28 -35.04
CA ILE A 237 63.20 -43.86 -35.78
C ILE A 237 63.51 -42.98 -37.00
N ALA A 238 64.75 -42.48 -37.08
CA ALA A 238 65.27 -41.78 -38.24
C ALA A 238 65.93 -42.72 -39.27
N GLU A 239 66.57 -43.80 -38.81
CA GLU A 239 67.15 -44.84 -39.68
C GLU A 239 67.20 -46.20 -38.97
N ASP A 240 66.51 -47.21 -39.50
CA ASP A 240 66.76 -48.63 -39.23
C ASP A 240 67.18 -49.29 -40.56
N ALA A 241 68.41 -49.80 -40.61
CA ALA A 241 68.98 -50.43 -41.79
C ALA A 241 68.63 -51.92 -41.93
N ASP A 242 68.17 -52.58 -40.85
CA ASP A 242 67.74 -53.98 -40.86
C ASP A 242 66.21 -54.12 -41.04
N ALA A 243 65.44 -53.06 -40.74
CA ALA A 243 63.98 -52.99 -40.76
C ALA A 243 63.33 -54.06 -39.85
N LEU A 244 63.75 -54.06 -38.58
CA LEU A 244 63.33 -54.99 -37.53
C LEU A 244 62.69 -54.30 -36.32
N PHE A 245 62.90 -52.99 -36.13
CA PHE A 245 62.53 -52.28 -34.90
C PHE A 245 61.46 -51.22 -35.15
N GLU A 246 60.70 -50.92 -34.11
CA GLU A 246 59.80 -49.77 -34.04
C GLU A 246 59.97 -49.04 -32.71
N ILE A 247 59.50 -47.79 -32.63
CA ILE A 247 59.54 -47.00 -31.39
C ILE A 247 58.23 -46.23 -31.23
N THR A 248 57.69 -46.18 -30.01
CA THR A 248 56.54 -45.33 -29.69
C THR A 248 56.99 -43.87 -29.56
N THR A 249 56.03 -42.94 -29.58
CA THR A 249 56.32 -41.51 -29.32
C THR A 249 56.88 -41.25 -27.93
N ALA A 250 56.69 -42.18 -26.97
CA ALA A 250 57.25 -42.12 -25.61
C ALA A 250 58.66 -42.74 -25.49
N GLY A 251 59.27 -43.16 -26.60
CA GLY A 251 60.64 -43.72 -26.63
C GLY A 251 60.74 -45.22 -26.39
N GLU A 252 59.62 -45.93 -26.27
CA GLU A 252 59.57 -47.37 -26.05
C GLU A 252 59.97 -48.13 -27.33
N LEU A 253 61.11 -48.84 -27.30
CA LEU A 253 61.68 -49.57 -28.43
C LEU A 253 61.29 -51.05 -28.40
N SER A 254 60.59 -51.53 -29.42
CA SER A 254 60.19 -52.94 -29.60
C SER A 254 60.71 -53.50 -30.94
N LEU A 255 60.45 -54.79 -31.18
CA LEU A 255 60.49 -55.30 -32.55
C LEU A 255 59.20 -54.90 -33.27
N LEU A 256 59.33 -54.56 -34.56
CA LEU A 256 58.19 -54.34 -35.45
C LEU A 256 57.35 -55.63 -35.57
N GLU A 257 56.03 -55.51 -35.76
CA GLU A 257 55.10 -56.65 -35.86
C GLU A 257 55.59 -57.74 -36.86
N GLY A 258 55.60 -58.99 -36.41
CA GLY A 258 56.01 -60.16 -37.18
C GLY A 258 57.53 -60.30 -37.37
N LYS A 259 58.35 -59.62 -36.58
CA LYS A 259 59.81 -59.76 -36.58
C LYS A 259 60.31 -60.62 -35.42
N ALA A 260 61.54 -61.10 -35.55
CA ALA A 260 62.25 -61.87 -34.54
C ALA A 260 63.76 -61.60 -34.66
N LEU A 261 64.49 -61.83 -33.57
CA LEU A 261 65.95 -61.78 -33.55
C LEU A 261 66.53 -63.19 -33.73
N ASP A 262 67.81 -63.27 -34.12
CA ASP A 262 68.54 -64.54 -34.26
C ASP A 262 70.02 -64.27 -33.93
N PHE A 263 70.46 -64.80 -32.79
CA PHE A 263 71.83 -64.60 -32.29
C PHE A 263 72.89 -65.11 -33.26
N THR A 264 72.54 -66.04 -34.16
CA THR A 264 73.47 -66.67 -35.10
C THR A 264 73.68 -65.89 -36.40
N THR A 265 72.75 -65.01 -36.79
CA THR A 265 72.92 -64.14 -37.97
C THR A 265 73.44 -62.75 -37.64
N LYS A 266 73.00 -62.12 -36.54
CA LYS A 266 73.53 -60.81 -36.10
C LYS A 266 73.44 -60.66 -34.57
N THR A 267 74.58 -60.47 -33.92
CA THR A 267 74.66 -60.32 -32.45
C THR A 267 74.44 -58.89 -31.96
N GLU A 268 74.45 -57.90 -32.87
CA GLU A 268 74.37 -56.48 -32.55
C GLU A 268 73.71 -55.70 -33.70
N HIS A 269 72.63 -54.98 -33.38
CA HIS A 269 71.89 -54.10 -34.29
C HIS A 269 72.12 -52.63 -33.90
N THR A 270 71.81 -51.71 -34.80
CA THR A 270 71.92 -50.26 -34.53
C THR A 270 70.81 -49.51 -35.26
N VAL A 271 70.07 -48.70 -34.51
CA VAL A 271 68.96 -47.87 -34.98
C VAL A 271 69.27 -46.42 -34.63
N THR A 272 69.14 -45.51 -35.58
CA THR A 272 69.25 -44.07 -35.33
C THR A 272 67.89 -43.55 -34.86
N VAL A 273 67.79 -43.12 -33.61
CA VAL A 273 66.57 -42.55 -33.02
C VAL A 273 66.70 -41.03 -32.95
N GLN A 274 65.60 -40.34 -33.25
CA GLN A 274 65.42 -38.91 -33.12
C GLN A 274 64.50 -38.61 -31.92
N VAL A 275 64.83 -37.58 -31.15
CA VAL A 275 63.96 -36.99 -30.13
C VAL A 275 63.69 -35.51 -30.43
N SER A 276 62.49 -35.04 -30.09
CA SER A 276 61.97 -33.71 -30.41
C SER A 276 61.08 -33.17 -29.27
N ASP A 277 61.38 -31.97 -28.80
CA ASP A 277 60.56 -31.14 -27.88
C ASP A 277 59.38 -30.45 -28.62
N GLY A 278 59.38 -30.48 -29.96
CA GLY A 278 58.41 -29.80 -30.82
C GLY A 278 58.93 -28.54 -31.51
N ASN A 279 60.04 -27.98 -31.03
CA ASN A 279 60.73 -26.78 -31.57
C ASN A 279 62.06 -27.14 -32.26
N SER A 280 62.78 -28.08 -31.69
CA SER A 280 64.13 -28.56 -31.96
C SER A 280 64.16 -30.09 -32.02
N SER A 281 65.24 -30.69 -32.52
CA SER A 281 65.45 -32.14 -32.40
C SER A 281 66.91 -32.56 -32.57
N VAL A 282 67.25 -33.70 -31.96
CA VAL A 282 68.58 -34.32 -31.99
C VAL A 282 68.46 -35.81 -32.33
N GLN A 283 69.53 -36.41 -32.83
CA GLN A 283 69.60 -37.83 -33.21
C GLN A 283 70.81 -38.53 -32.56
N ALA A 284 70.62 -39.78 -32.13
CA ALA A 284 71.69 -40.65 -31.65
C ALA A 284 71.51 -42.10 -32.12
N ALA A 285 72.61 -42.87 -32.08
CA ALA A 285 72.60 -44.29 -32.37
C ALA A 285 72.26 -45.10 -31.11
N ILE A 286 71.23 -45.95 -31.21
CA ILE A 286 70.81 -46.90 -30.18
C ILE A 286 71.28 -48.29 -30.61
N THR A 287 72.00 -49.00 -29.74
CA THR A 287 72.57 -50.33 -30.02
C THR A 287 71.76 -51.42 -29.33
N ILE A 288 71.37 -52.47 -30.05
CA ILE A 288 70.63 -53.61 -29.48
C ILE A 288 71.50 -54.86 -29.59
N LYS A 289 71.85 -55.46 -28.44
CA LYS A 289 72.67 -56.68 -28.36
C LYS A 289 71.82 -57.90 -28.11
N VAL A 290 72.03 -58.96 -28.89
CA VAL A 290 71.25 -60.20 -28.82
C VAL A 290 71.95 -61.22 -27.90
N VAL A 291 71.19 -62.00 -27.12
CA VAL A 291 71.67 -63.14 -26.29
C VAL A 291 70.74 -64.36 -26.41
N GLN A 292 71.13 -65.50 -25.84
CA GLN A 292 70.43 -66.80 -25.95
C GLN A 292 69.69 -67.17 -24.64
N SER A 293 68.55 -67.87 -24.73
CA SER A 293 67.65 -68.21 -23.60
C SER A 293 67.65 -69.69 -23.21
N ASP A 294 67.15 -70.00 -21.99
CA ASP A 294 67.16 -71.32 -21.34
C ASP A 294 65.71 -71.83 -21.04
N PRO A 295 65.32 -73.13 -21.20
CA PRO A 295 63.90 -73.48 -21.39
C PRO A 295 63.29 -74.57 -20.46
N GLU A 296 63.40 -74.49 -19.12
CA GLU A 296 62.84 -75.54 -18.20
C GLU A 296 61.81 -75.11 -17.12
N ASN A 297 61.32 -73.86 -17.04
CA ASN A 297 60.36 -73.43 -16.00
C ASN A 297 58.89 -73.90 -16.22
N LYS A 298 58.05 -73.81 -15.18
CA LYS A 298 56.57 -73.94 -15.25
C LYS A 298 55.89 -72.64 -14.81
N LEU A 299 54.67 -72.71 -14.26
CA LEU A 299 53.84 -71.56 -13.89
C LEU A 299 53.05 -71.86 -12.60
N PRO A 300 52.75 -70.83 -11.78
CA PRO A 300 51.96 -70.96 -10.57
C PRO A 300 50.48 -71.25 -10.83
N VAL A 301 49.76 -71.69 -9.79
CA VAL A 301 48.34 -72.05 -9.83
C VAL A 301 47.55 -71.22 -8.81
N MET A 302 46.44 -70.62 -9.24
CA MET A 302 45.49 -69.89 -8.39
C MET A 302 44.09 -70.51 -8.56
N GLU A 303 43.39 -70.75 -7.46
CA GLU A 303 41.99 -71.24 -7.45
C GLU A 303 41.02 -70.07 -7.23
N VAL A 304 39.76 -70.23 -7.65
CA VAL A 304 38.71 -69.20 -7.49
C VAL A 304 38.43 -68.93 -6.01
N GLN A 305 38.39 -67.66 -5.62
CA GLN A 305 38.24 -67.21 -4.24
C GLN A 305 37.21 -66.07 -4.15
N SER A 306 36.57 -65.96 -2.98
CA SER A 306 35.57 -64.94 -2.68
C SER A 306 35.72 -64.48 -1.22
N PHE A 307 35.56 -63.19 -0.98
CA PHE A 307 35.58 -62.59 0.35
C PHE A 307 34.26 -61.89 0.66
N GLU A 308 33.93 -61.76 1.94
CA GLU A 308 32.75 -61.06 2.46
C GLU A 308 33.25 -59.88 3.29
N ALA A 309 32.76 -58.67 2.99
CA ALA A 309 33.05 -57.45 3.76
C ALA A 309 31.77 -56.64 3.90
N ASN A 310 31.49 -56.14 5.09
CA ASN A 310 30.41 -55.17 5.30
C ASN A 310 30.72 -53.84 4.58
N GLU A 311 29.72 -53.01 4.33
CA GLU A 311 29.97 -51.68 3.78
C GLU A 311 30.63 -50.70 4.77
N ASP A 312 30.45 -50.92 6.07
CA ASP A 312 31.10 -50.15 7.16
C ASP A 312 32.61 -50.44 7.32
N ILE A 313 33.21 -51.22 6.42
CA ILE A 313 34.65 -51.53 6.40
C ILE A 313 35.51 -50.33 6.02
N THR A 314 36.66 -50.16 6.67
CA THR A 314 37.58 -49.03 6.40
C THR A 314 38.76 -49.43 5.51
N ASP A 315 39.42 -48.43 4.92
CA ASP A 315 40.69 -48.57 4.19
C ASP A 315 41.87 -49.06 5.08
N ALA A 316 41.70 -49.05 6.40
CA ALA A 316 42.64 -49.65 7.35
C ALA A 316 42.42 -51.16 7.59
N ASP A 317 41.33 -51.75 7.07
CA ASP A 317 40.93 -53.15 7.29
C ASP A 317 41.25 -54.05 6.09
N VAL A 318 41.63 -55.30 6.38
CA VAL A 318 41.96 -56.31 5.37
C VAL A 318 40.73 -57.17 5.08
N ILE A 319 40.17 -57.03 3.88
CA ILE A 319 39.05 -57.81 3.33
C ILE A 319 39.40 -59.31 3.26
N GLY A 320 40.64 -59.63 2.92
CA GLY A 320 41.09 -61.01 2.80
C GLY A 320 42.55 -61.18 2.40
N THR A 321 42.94 -62.42 2.11
CA THR A 321 44.27 -62.74 1.57
C THR A 321 44.11 -63.70 0.40
N VAL A 322 44.45 -63.25 -0.81
CA VAL A 322 44.44 -64.08 -2.02
C VAL A 322 45.55 -65.11 -1.94
N LEU A 323 45.24 -66.36 -2.24
CA LEU A 323 46.15 -67.49 -2.18
C LEU A 323 46.40 -68.10 -3.57
N ALA A 324 47.64 -68.50 -3.79
CA ALA A 324 48.10 -69.26 -4.94
C ALA A 324 49.23 -70.22 -4.50
N SER A 325 49.59 -71.18 -5.34
CA SER A 325 50.63 -72.17 -5.06
C SER A 325 51.44 -72.50 -6.30
N ASP A 326 52.76 -72.52 -6.19
CA ASP A 326 53.64 -72.95 -7.28
C ASP A 326 54.03 -74.44 -7.13
N PRO A 327 54.08 -75.24 -8.23
CA PRO A 327 54.49 -76.64 -8.16
C PRO A 327 55.94 -76.91 -7.73
N GLU A 328 56.83 -75.92 -7.86
CA GLU A 328 58.27 -76.04 -7.55
C GLU A 328 58.69 -75.38 -6.21
N GLU A 329 57.74 -74.72 -5.51
CA GLU A 329 57.88 -73.99 -4.22
C GLU A 329 58.59 -72.61 -4.28
N GLU A 330 58.63 -71.97 -5.46
CA GLU A 330 59.03 -70.57 -5.65
C GLU A 330 58.14 -69.55 -4.91
N ALA A 331 58.68 -68.34 -4.69
CA ALA A 331 57.98 -67.25 -4.00
C ALA A 331 57.02 -66.53 -4.96
N ILE A 332 55.73 -66.56 -4.63
CA ILE A 332 54.68 -65.87 -5.42
C ILE A 332 54.52 -64.42 -4.95
N THR A 333 54.42 -63.51 -5.91
CA THR A 333 53.96 -62.13 -5.72
C THR A 333 52.58 -61.95 -6.36
N PHE A 334 51.72 -61.15 -5.73
CA PHE A 334 50.37 -60.83 -6.24
C PHE A 334 50.28 -59.38 -6.73
N ALA A 335 49.42 -59.16 -7.74
CA ALA A 335 49.05 -57.82 -8.22
C ALA A 335 47.66 -57.84 -8.89
N ILE A 336 46.86 -56.79 -8.69
CA ILE A 336 45.62 -56.56 -9.44
C ILE A 336 45.96 -56.27 -10.91
N VAL A 337 45.18 -56.87 -11.81
CA VAL A 337 45.28 -56.73 -13.28
C VAL A 337 44.16 -55.86 -13.81
N GLU A 338 42.97 -56.01 -13.23
CA GLU A 338 41.76 -55.28 -13.60
C GLU A 338 40.89 -55.11 -12.34
N ASP A 339 40.64 -53.86 -11.97
CA ASP A 339 39.55 -53.45 -11.09
C ASP A 339 38.78 -52.38 -11.88
N LEU A 340 37.49 -52.63 -12.13
CA LEU A 340 36.64 -51.75 -12.93
C LEU A 340 35.87 -50.72 -12.09
N ASP A 341 35.88 -50.88 -10.77
CA ASP A 341 35.24 -49.94 -9.82
C ASP A 341 36.27 -49.00 -9.18
N GLU A 342 37.58 -49.30 -9.34
CA GLU A 342 38.71 -48.57 -8.76
C GLU A 342 38.61 -48.46 -7.23
N LEU A 343 38.27 -49.54 -6.52
CA LEU A 343 38.10 -49.55 -5.06
C LEU A 343 39.19 -50.30 -4.30
N PHE A 344 39.85 -51.28 -4.92
CA PHE A 344 40.66 -52.27 -4.20
C PHE A 344 42.17 -52.14 -4.45
N GLU A 345 42.97 -52.41 -3.42
CA GLU A 345 44.41 -52.60 -3.52
C GLU A 345 44.82 -53.99 -3.01
N ILE A 346 45.96 -54.50 -3.49
CA ILE A 346 46.54 -55.75 -3.02
C ILE A 346 48.04 -55.59 -2.76
N THR A 347 48.53 -56.15 -1.65
CA THR A 347 49.96 -56.21 -1.36
C THR A 347 50.64 -57.32 -2.17
N GLU A 348 51.97 -57.25 -2.35
CA GLU A 348 52.75 -58.34 -2.96
C GLU A 348 52.53 -59.69 -2.26
N ALA A 349 52.14 -59.69 -0.98
CA ALA A 349 51.85 -60.89 -0.18
C ALA A 349 50.41 -61.41 -0.32
N GLY A 350 49.55 -60.73 -1.09
CA GLY A 350 48.17 -61.12 -1.38
C GLY A 350 47.11 -60.57 -0.42
N GLU A 351 47.48 -59.76 0.58
CA GLU A 351 46.51 -59.08 1.45
C GLU A 351 45.73 -58.02 0.65
N LEU A 352 44.40 -58.09 0.71
CA LEU A 352 43.43 -57.30 -0.07
C LEU A 352 42.71 -56.31 0.86
N SER A 353 42.69 -55.03 0.49
CA SER A 353 42.06 -53.93 1.22
C SER A 353 41.37 -52.96 0.25
N LEU A 354 40.62 -51.99 0.79
CA LEU A 354 40.21 -50.81 0.00
C LEU A 354 41.40 -49.86 -0.16
N MET A 355 41.45 -49.12 -1.28
CA MET A 355 42.39 -48.03 -1.47
C MET A 355 42.10 -46.85 -0.52
N GLU A 356 43.13 -46.06 -0.17
CA GLU A 356 43.02 -44.90 0.74
C GLU A 356 41.86 -43.98 0.36
N GLY A 357 40.92 -43.78 1.30
CA GLY A 357 39.73 -42.95 1.13
C GLY A 357 38.61 -43.52 0.25
N LYS A 358 38.63 -44.83 -0.07
CA LYS A 358 37.49 -45.53 -0.70
C LYS A 358 36.60 -46.21 0.35
N THR A 359 35.34 -46.43 -0.01
CA THR A 359 34.32 -47.13 0.79
C THR A 359 33.60 -48.16 -0.09
N LEU A 360 32.85 -49.05 0.55
CA LEU A 360 31.80 -49.85 -0.11
C LEU A 360 30.43 -49.17 0.12
N ASP A 361 29.42 -49.66 -0.58
CA ASP A 361 28.03 -49.14 -0.60
C ASP A 361 27.14 -50.26 -1.22
N PHE A 362 26.28 -50.87 -0.41
CA PHE A 362 25.48 -52.04 -0.77
C PHE A 362 24.32 -51.69 -1.72
N GLU A 363 23.63 -50.60 -1.44
CA GLU A 363 22.52 -50.01 -2.20
C GLU A 363 22.88 -49.74 -3.67
N THR A 364 24.11 -49.28 -3.92
CA THR A 364 24.62 -49.07 -5.27
C THR A 364 25.19 -50.36 -5.88
N LYS A 365 25.95 -51.18 -5.12
CA LYS A 365 26.57 -52.40 -5.67
C LYS A 365 26.90 -53.49 -4.61
N PRO A 366 26.06 -54.54 -4.46
CA PRO A 366 26.28 -55.58 -3.46
C PRO A 366 27.36 -56.64 -3.82
N GLU A 367 27.98 -56.57 -4.99
CA GLU A 367 29.00 -57.53 -5.44
C GLU A 367 30.03 -56.85 -6.38
N HIS A 368 31.31 -56.95 -6.03
CA HIS A 368 32.45 -56.51 -6.84
C HIS A 368 33.26 -57.70 -7.36
N ALA A 369 33.97 -57.51 -8.47
CA ALA A 369 34.82 -58.54 -9.07
C ALA A 369 36.09 -57.91 -9.65
N ILE A 370 37.25 -58.39 -9.19
CA ILE A 370 38.58 -57.94 -9.62
C ILE A 370 39.36 -59.11 -10.21
N THR A 371 40.22 -58.85 -11.20
CA THR A 371 41.16 -59.86 -11.73
C THR A 371 42.50 -59.69 -11.04
N VAL A 372 42.98 -60.75 -10.37
CA VAL A 372 44.28 -60.78 -9.66
C VAL A 372 45.23 -61.74 -10.36
N SER A 373 46.50 -61.34 -10.42
CA SER A 373 47.62 -62.17 -10.91
C SER A 373 48.46 -62.73 -9.77
N ALA A 374 49.07 -63.90 -10.00
CA ALA A 374 50.11 -64.50 -9.18
C ALA A 374 51.32 -64.83 -10.07
N ASN A 375 52.52 -64.42 -9.66
CA ASN A 375 53.76 -64.47 -10.45
C ASN A 375 54.92 -65.07 -9.62
N ASP A 376 55.64 -66.06 -10.17
CA ASP A 376 56.78 -66.75 -9.53
C ASP A 376 58.15 -66.08 -9.82
N GLY A 377 58.15 -64.99 -10.61
CA GLY A 377 59.33 -64.32 -11.15
C GLY A 377 59.77 -64.80 -12.54
N ASN A 378 59.17 -65.87 -13.07
CA ASN A 378 59.45 -66.46 -14.38
C ASN A 378 58.21 -66.58 -15.28
N GLY A 379 57.00 -66.43 -14.72
CA GLY A 379 55.72 -66.40 -15.40
C GLY A 379 54.54 -66.23 -14.42
N PHE A 380 53.31 -66.15 -14.93
CA PHE A 380 52.15 -65.82 -14.10
C PHE A 380 50.86 -66.57 -14.49
N VAL A 381 49.90 -66.56 -13.56
CA VAL A 381 48.51 -66.97 -13.74
C VAL A 381 47.57 -65.85 -13.28
N GLN A 382 46.32 -65.84 -13.74
CA GLN A 382 45.29 -64.87 -13.37
C GLN A 382 43.98 -65.58 -13.00
N ALA A 383 43.25 -65.04 -12.04
CA ALA A 383 41.87 -65.44 -11.71
C ALA A 383 41.02 -64.25 -11.27
N VAL A 384 39.70 -64.41 -11.34
CA VAL A 384 38.74 -63.43 -10.79
C VAL A 384 38.51 -63.73 -9.31
N ILE A 385 38.56 -62.67 -8.50
CA ILE A 385 38.22 -62.66 -7.07
C ILE A 385 36.91 -61.89 -6.91
N THR A 386 35.94 -62.46 -6.21
CA THR A 386 34.67 -61.79 -5.87
C THR A 386 34.76 -61.18 -4.47
N ILE A 387 34.28 -59.95 -4.31
CA ILE A 387 34.02 -59.33 -3.00
C ILE A 387 32.51 -59.15 -2.88
N ILE A 388 31.90 -59.79 -1.88
CA ILE A 388 30.48 -59.68 -1.57
C ILE A 388 30.34 -58.61 -0.48
N VAL A 389 29.48 -57.61 -0.72
CA VAL A 389 29.21 -56.54 0.24
C VAL A 389 28.09 -56.97 1.20
N GLY A 390 28.23 -56.64 2.48
CA GLY A 390 27.22 -56.85 3.53
C GLY A 390 26.54 -55.55 3.95
N ASP A 391 25.22 -55.55 3.83
CA ASP A 391 24.18 -54.60 4.31
C ASP A 391 24.33 -54.21 5.81
N VAL A 392 24.37 -52.89 6.12
CA VAL A 392 24.53 -52.34 7.49
C VAL A 392 23.65 -51.11 7.83
N ASN A 393 22.35 -51.11 7.46
CA ASN A 393 21.29 -50.16 7.88
C ASN A 393 21.72 -48.78 8.45
N GLU A 394 21.83 -47.80 7.55
CA GLU A 394 22.14 -46.40 7.79
C GLU A 394 21.02 -45.59 8.49
N ALA A 395 21.36 -44.38 8.94
CA ALA A 395 20.38 -43.45 9.53
C ALA A 395 19.67 -42.60 8.44
N PRO A 396 18.37 -42.27 8.59
CA PRO A 396 17.60 -41.53 7.59
C PRO A 396 18.19 -40.15 7.22
N THR A 397 18.25 -39.85 5.92
CA THR A 397 18.75 -38.57 5.40
C THR A 397 17.61 -37.58 5.14
N ALA A 398 17.79 -36.31 5.52
CA ALA A 398 16.82 -35.26 5.26
C ALA A 398 17.45 -33.86 5.18
N GLU A 399 17.13 -33.11 4.12
CA GLU A 399 17.54 -31.71 3.94
C GLU A 399 16.49 -30.74 4.51
N PRO A 400 16.90 -29.59 5.09
CA PRO A 400 15.99 -28.59 5.65
C PRO A 400 14.88 -28.15 4.68
N GLN A 401 13.65 -28.06 5.18
CA GLN A 401 12.46 -27.82 4.37
C GLN A 401 11.71 -26.56 4.78
N SER A 402 11.02 -25.96 3.81
CA SER A 402 10.22 -24.75 3.99
C SER A 402 8.81 -24.94 3.45
N PHE A 403 7.80 -24.60 4.24
CA PHE A 403 6.40 -24.53 3.83
C PHE A 403 5.91 -23.07 3.82
N GLU A 404 4.96 -22.76 2.94
CA GLU A 404 4.36 -21.43 2.79
C GLU A 404 2.84 -21.60 2.97
N VAL A 405 2.23 -20.83 3.87
CA VAL A 405 0.83 -21.03 4.26
C VAL A 405 0.13 -19.72 4.61
N ALA A 406 -1.14 -19.63 4.21
CA ALA A 406 -2.04 -18.54 4.56
C ALA A 406 -2.37 -18.55 6.06
N GLU A 407 -2.50 -17.37 6.68
CA GLU A 407 -2.78 -17.31 8.12
C GLU A 407 -4.19 -17.79 8.53
N ASP A 408 -5.12 -17.79 7.58
CA ASP A 408 -6.51 -18.24 7.75
C ASP A 408 -6.70 -19.76 7.63
N ILE A 409 -5.61 -20.54 7.50
CA ILE A 409 -5.66 -22.00 7.40
C ILE A 409 -6.38 -22.64 8.61
N ALA A 410 -7.29 -23.57 8.34
CA ALA A 410 -8.03 -24.28 9.38
C ALA A 410 -7.15 -25.32 10.10
N ASP A 411 -7.43 -25.58 11.38
CA ASP A 411 -6.77 -26.63 12.18
C ASP A 411 -7.07 -28.07 11.71
N THR A 412 -7.91 -28.21 10.67
CA THR A 412 -8.18 -29.47 9.99
C THR A 412 -7.45 -29.65 8.65
N GLU A 413 -6.62 -28.68 8.24
CA GLU A 413 -5.92 -28.68 6.95
C GLU A 413 -4.41 -28.89 7.10
N ILE A 414 -3.81 -29.48 6.06
CA ILE A 414 -2.40 -29.90 6.05
C ILE A 414 -1.57 -28.78 5.42
N ILE A 415 -0.61 -28.26 6.19
CA ILE A 415 0.39 -27.25 5.77
C ILE A 415 1.36 -27.87 4.74
N GLY A 416 1.73 -29.13 4.94
CA GLY A 416 2.58 -29.88 4.03
C GLY A 416 2.86 -31.30 4.54
N THR A 417 3.65 -32.06 3.78
CA THR A 417 4.19 -33.35 4.20
C THR A 417 5.70 -33.25 4.23
N VAL A 418 6.30 -33.59 5.37
CA VAL A 418 7.75 -33.63 5.55
C VAL A 418 8.33 -34.81 4.77
N ALA A 419 9.36 -34.54 3.97
CA ALA A 419 10.07 -35.56 3.20
C ALA A 419 11.41 -35.91 3.85
N ALA A 420 11.78 -37.18 3.76
CA ALA A 420 13.09 -37.73 4.12
C ALA A 420 13.34 -38.98 3.25
N ILE A 421 14.60 -39.40 3.14
CA ILE A 421 15.02 -40.56 2.36
C ILE A 421 15.88 -41.48 3.23
N ASP A 422 15.47 -42.73 3.26
CA ASP A 422 16.15 -43.84 3.89
C ASP A 422 16.90 -44.63 2.79
N PRO A 423 18.21 -44.92 2.90
CA PRO A 423 18.96 -45.58 1.81
C PRO A 423 18.41 -46.97 1.46
N GLU A 424 18.16 -47.79 2.48
CA GLU A 424 17.53 -49.13 2.37
C GLU A 424 16.02 -49.05 2.05
N ASN A 425 15.46 -47.83 2.06
CA ASN A 425 14.06 -47.51 1.83
C ASN A 425 13.13 -48.15 2.91
N ASP A 426 13.54 -48.11 4.18
CA ASP A 426 12.74 -48.61 5.30
C ASP A 426 11.63 -47.61 5.73
N ALA A 427 10.77 -48.03 6.65
CA ALA A 427 9.49 -47.37 6.95
C ALA A 427 9.60 -46.19 7.93
N LEU A 428 10.01 -45.02 7.43
CA LEU A 428 10.19 -43.79 8.22
C LEU A 428 8.96 -43.35 9.04
N THR A 429 9.25 -42.84 10.24
CA THR A 429 8.30 -42.23 11.18
C THR A 429 8.74 -40.82 11.59
N PHE A 430 7.77 -39.94 11.84
CA PHE A 430 7.99 -38.51 12.10
C PHE A 430 7.40 -38.03 13.43
N ASN A 431 8.08 -37.10 14.11
CA ASN A 431 7.57 -36.42 15.31
C ASN A 431 8.08 -34.96 15.42
N ILE A 432 7.44 -34.11 16.23
CA ILE A 432 8.01 -32.80 16.59
C ILE A 432 8.97 -33.00 17.78
N VAL A 433 10.21 -32.56 17.61
CA VAL A 433 11.27 -32.56 18.63
C VAL A 433 11.30 -31.22 19.37
N GLU A 434 11.17 -30.11 18.66
CA GLU A 434 11.05 -28.76 19.25
C GLU A 434 10.08 -27.89 18.44
N ASP A 435 9.04 -27.39 19.10
CA ASP A 435 8.23 -26.25 18.66
C ASP A 435 8.15 -25.27 19.84
N LEU A 436 8.72 -24.08 19.67
CA LEU A 436 8.80 -23.06 20.72
C LEU A 436 7.55 -22.18 20.83
N ASP A 437 6.73 -22.13 19.78
CA ASP A 437 5.45 -21.38 19.77
C ASP A 437 4.29 -22.30 20.19
N GLY A 438 4.44 -23.61 19.99
CA GLY A 438 3.49 -24.66 20.36
C GLY A 438 2.23 -24.63 19.48
N LEU A 439 2.38 -24.34 18.20
CA LEU A 439 1.30 -24.11 17.23
C LEU A 439 1.05 -25.30 16.31
N PHE A 440 2.01 -26.21 16.15
CA PHE A 440 1.97 -27.25 15.11
C PHE A 440 1.79 -28.66 15.67
N GLU A 441 1.21 -29.55 14.88
CA GLU A 441 1.25 -31.00 15.12
C GLU A 441 1.65 -31.75 13.84
N ILE A 442 2.33 -32.89 14.00
CA ILE A 442 2.71 -33.77 12.89
C ILE A 442 2.27 -35.19 13.22
N ASN A 443 1.83 -35.95 12.22
CA ASN A 443 1.50 -37.37 12.39
C ASN A 443 2.69 -38.30 12.03
N GLU A 444 2.55 -39.58 12.36
CA GLU A 444 3.60 -40.59 12.15
C GLU A 444 4.01 -40.74 10.65
N ALA A 445 3.19 -40.28 9.71
CA ALA A 445 3.44 -40.29 8.26
C ALA A 445 3.99 -38.95 7.71
N GLY A 446 4.33 -38.00 8.58
CA GLY A 446 4.97 -36.72 8.20
C GLY A 446 4.00 -35.62 7.75
N GLU A 447 2.68 -35.83 7.80
CA GLU A 447 1.71 -34.77 7.50
C GLU A 447 1.68 -33.75 8.66
N LEU A 448 1.92 -32.48 8.32
CA LEU A 448 2.11 -31.35 9.24
C LEU A 448 0.90 -30.42 9.16
N SER A 449 0.31 -30.06 10.31
CA SER A 449 -0.85 -29.16 10.42
C SER A 449 -0.69 -28.21 11.61
N LEU A 450 -1.64 -27.28 11.77
CA LEU A 450 -1.83 -26.61 13.07
C LEU A 450 -2.34 -27.61 14.10
N ALA A 451 -1.94 -27.41 15.35
CA ALA A 451 -2.47 -28.17 16.47
C ALA A 451 -3.94 -27.82 16.74
N THR A 452 -4.74 -28.80 17.20
CA THR A 452 -6.19 -28.60 17.40
C THR A 452 -6.53 -27.34 18.20
N GLY A 453 -7.32 -26.44 17.60
CA GLY A 453 -7.74 -25.16 18.18
C GLY A 453 -6.69 -24.05 18.16
N LYS A 454 -5.66 -24.13 17.30
CA LYS A 454 -4.71 -23.06 17.01
C LYS A 454 -5.05 -22.32 15.71
N THR A 455 -4.45 -21.15 15.55
CA THR A 455 -4.49 -20.27 14.37
C THR A 455 -3.10 -19.70 14.15
N LEU A 456 -2.85 -19.13 12.97
CA LEU A 456 -1.72 -18.24 12.72
C LEU A 456 -2.15 -16.77 12.87
N ASP A 457 -1.20 -15.86 12.74
CA ASP A 457 -1.34 -14.39 12.88
C ASP A 457 -0.06 -13.76 12.30
N PHE A 458 -0.13 -13.19 11.10
CA PHE A 458 1.01 -12.67 10.34
C PHE A 458 1.63 -11.44 11.02
N GLU A 459 0.78 -10.50 11.48
CA GLU A 459 1.14 -9.31 12.27
C GLU A 459 1.95 -9.66 13.53
N THR A 460 1.61 -10.77 14.20
CA THR A 460 2.35 -11.28 15.36
C THR A 460 3.65 -11.96 14.94
N LYS A 461 3.63 -12.86 13.95
CA LYS A 461 4.83 -13.62 13.54
C LYS A 461 4.74 -14.24 12.12
N ALA A 462 5.31 -13.55 11.13
CA ALA A 462 5.39 -14.03 9.75
C ALA A 462 6.25 -15.29 9.48
N GLU A 463 7.05 -15.77 10.44
CA GLU A 463 7.93 -16.93 10.26
C GLU A 463 8.03 -17.78 11.54
N HIS A 464 7.77 -19.08 11.42
CA HIS A 464 7.93 -20.06 12.49
C HIS A 464 9.03 -21.07 12.15
N ALA A 465 9.79 -21.49 13.16
CA ALA A 465 10.81 -22.52 13.02
C ALA A 465 10.55 -23.63 14.04
N LEU A 466 10.53 -24.87 13.58
CA LEU A 466 10.39 -26.07 14.39
C LEU A 466 11.41 -27.14 13.96
N THR A 467 11.71 -28.07 14.86
CA THR A 467 12.55 -29.24 14.59
C THR A 467 11.67 -30.49 14.57
N VAL A 468 11.71 -31.22 13.46
CA VAL A 468 11.06 -32.52 13.28
C VAL A 468 12.12 -33.61 13.44
N GLY A 469 11.78 -34.70 14.12
CA GLY A 469 12.59 -35.91 14.17
C GLY A 469 12.13 -36.90 13.11
N VAL A 470 13.10 -37.57 12.48
CA VAL A 470 12.89 -38.63 11.48
C VAL A 470 13.57 -39.91 11.99
N SER A 471 12.85 -41.04 11.98
CA SER A 471 13.39 -42.34 12.42
C SER A 471 12.89 -43.51 11.57
N ASP A 472 13.83 -44.36 11.17
CA ASP A 472 13.67 -45.74 10.69
C ASP A 472 13.03 -46.67 11.74
N GLY A 473 13.41 -46.50 13.01
CA GLY A 473 13.06 -47.36 14.14
C GLY A 473 14.23 -48.18 14.70
N THR A 474 15.43 -48.06 14.12
CA THR A 474 16.65 -48.78 14.48
C THR A 474 17.79 -47.85 14.90
N ASN A 475 18.03 -46.75 14.19
CA ASN A 475 19.09 -45.78 14.46
C ASN A 475 18.66 -44.61 15.38
N GLU A 476 19.60 -43.70 15.67
CA GLU A 476 19.28 -42.45 16.38
C GLU A 476 18.49 -41.49 15.48
N THR A 477 17.36 -40.99 15.98
CA THR A 477 16.44 -40.09 15.27
C THR A 477 17.14 -38.83 14.75
N VAL A 478 17.09 -38.60 13.45
CA VAL A 478 17.74 -37.45 12.78
C VAL A 478 16.87 -36.21 12.93
N ALA A 479 17.51 -35.09 13.29
CA ALA A 479 16.85 -33.82 13.58
C ALA A 479 16.84 -32.89 12.36
N LEU A 480 15.65 -32.66 11.81
CA LEU A 480 15.37 -31.88 10.61
C LEU A 480 14.79 -30.51 10.97
N ALA A 481 15.39 -29.43 10.46
CA ALA A 481 14.86 -28.08 10.60
C ALA A 481 13.75 -27.81 9.56
N ILE A 482 12.59 -27.35 10.04
CA ILE A 482 11.45 -26.91 9.22
C ILE A 482 11.20 -25.42 9.46
N THR A 483 11.05 -24.65 8.38
CA THR A 483 10.60 -23.25 8.41
C THR A 483 9.19 -23.14 7.83
N ILE A 484 8.27 -22.47 8.53
CA ILE A 484 6.93 -22.18 8.03
C ILE A 484 6.84 -20.66 7.84
N THR A 485 6.71 -20.24 6.58
CA THR A 485 6.45 -18.84 6.22
C THR A 485 4.94 -18.62 6.20
N VAL A 486 4.47 -17.67 6.99
CA VAL A 486 3.06 -17.24 6.98
C VAL A 486 2.90 -16.16 5.91
N THR A 487 1.85 -16.24 5.10
CA THR A 487 1.49 -15.19 4.14
C THR A 487 0.28 -14.39 4.62
N ASP A 488 0.45 -13.06 4.67
CA ASP A 488 -0.60 -12.02 4.77
C ASP A 488 -1.81 -12.40 3.91
N VAL A 489 -2.91 -12.76 4.57
CA VAL A 489 -4.24 -12.80 3.97
C VAL A 489 -4.91 -11.51 4.38
N GLN A 490 -4.92 -10.53 3.48
CA GLN A 490 -5.40 -9.16 3.69
C GLN A 490 -6.61 -9.06 4.64
N GLU A 491 -6.34 -9.00 5.95
CA GLU A 491 -7.35 -8.74 6.96
C GLU A 491 -7.78 -7.29 6.79
N GLY A 492 -8.89 -7.12 6.08
CA GLY A 492 -9.51 -5.83 5.88
C GLY A 492 -9.87 -5.22 7.23
N VAL A 493 -8.98 -4.37 7.77
CA VAL A 493 -9.07 -3.81 9.13
C VAL A 493 -10.45 -3.24 9.35
N SER A 494 -11.28 -4.00 10.07
CA SER A 494 -12.73 -3.79 10.18
C SER A 494 -13.04 -2.33 10.46
N LEU A 495 -13.53 -1.61 9.45
CA LEU A 495 -13.87 -0.21 9.62
C LEU A 495 -15.13 -0.04 10.51
N PHE A 496 -15.81 -1.14 10.81
CA PHE A 496 -16.96 -1.23 11.71
C PHE A 496 -16.58 -1.13 13.21
N ASP A 497 -15.36 -1.53 13.57
CA ASP A 497 -14.87 -1.48 14.96
C ASP A 497 -14.08 -0.21 15.29
N ASP A 498 -13.73 0.59 14.28
CA ASP A 498 -13.03 1.86 14.45
C ASP A 498 -14.00 3.01 14.81
N PRO A 499 -13.90 3.63 16.01
CA PRO A 499 -14.72 4.77 16.41
C PRO A 499 -14.47 6.06 15.58
N ALA A 500 -13.49 6.05 14.68
CA ALA A 500 -13.26 7.14 13.73
C ALA A 500 -14.20 7.07 12.49
N SER A 501 -14.71 5.89 12.14
CA SER A 501 -15.46 5.63 10.90
C SER A 501 -16.90 6.17 10.94
N PHE A 502 -17.39 6.65 9.80
CA PHE A 502 -18.81 6.88 9.56
C PHE A 502 -19.47 5.57 9.09
N ILE A 503 -20.38 5.00 9.89
CA ILE A 503 -20.94 3.66 9.68
C ILE A 503 -22.45 3.75 9.44
N THR A 504 -22.92 3.08 8.39
CA THR A 504 -24.31 3.11 7.90
C THR A 504 -24.82 1.71 7.54
N GLU A 505 -26.13 1.50 7.60
CA GLU A 505 -26.76 0.19 7.34
C GLU A 505 -27.70 0.27 6.13
N TRP A 506 -27.53 -0.68 5.21
CA TRP A 506 -28.14 -0.67 3.89
C TRP A 506 -28.85 -2.01 3.62
N HIS A 507 -30.05 -1.98 3.06
CA HIS A 507 -30.70 -3.15 2.48
C HIS A 507 -30.60 -3.12 0.96
N VAL A 508 -30.07 -4.18 0.37
CA VAL A 508 -29.61 -4.22 -1.02
C VAL A 508 -30.21 -5.44 -1.73
N LEU A 509 -30.55 -5.28 -3.01
CA LEU A 509 -31.09 -6.35 -3.85
C LEU A 509 -29.98 -7.00 -4.67
N ALA A 510 -30.04 -8.31 -4.88
CA ALA A 510 -29.02 -9.08 -5.61
C ALA A 510 -28.77 -8.50 -7.02
N GLY A 511 -27.52 -8.14 -7.30
CA GLY A 511 -27.11 -7.53 -8.58
C GLY A 511 -27.51 -6.06 -8.76
N GLN A 512 -28.00 -5.38 -7.72
CA GLN A 512 -28.19 -3.92 -7.76
C GLN A 512 -26.85 -3.20 -7.61
N GLN A 513 -26.55 -2.27 -8.52
CA GLN A 513 -25.50 -1.29 -8.30
C GLN A 513 -26.03 -0.16 -7.41
N ILE A 514 -25.39 0.06 -6.27
CA ILE A 514 -25.75 1.11 -5.31
C ILE A 514 -24.69 2.21 -5.35
N THR A 515 -25.15 3.44 -5.60
CA THR A 515 -24.40 4.65 -5.21
C THR A 515 -24.86 5.02 -3.82
N ALA A 516 -24.09 4.65 -2.79
CA ALA A 516 -24.48 4.90 -1.40
C ALA A 516 -24.64 6.41 -1.14
N PHE A 517 -23.65 7.18 -1.57
CA PHE A 517 -23.64 8.63 -1.41
C PHE A 517 -23.12 9.30 -2.67
N ARG A 518 -23.62 10.51 -2.99
CA ARG A 518 -23.01 11.33 -4.05
C ARG A 518 -22.04 12.34 -3.43
N ALA A 519 -20.78 12.26 -3.84
CA ALA A 519 -19.73 13.19 -3.43
C ALA A 519 -19.84 14.52 -4.19
N ARG A 520 -19.51 15.62 -3.51
CA ARG A 520 -19.53 16.99 -4.05
C ARG A 520 -18.17 17.34 -4.67
N LEU A 521 -17.80 16.59 -5.71
CA LEU A 521 -16.46 16.57 -6.34
C LEU A 521 -15.96 17.90 -6.97
N MET A 522 -16.78 18.95 -6.94
CA MET A 522 -16.41 20.30 -7.39
C MET A 522 -16.29 21.30 -6.22
N ASP A 523 -16.82 20.95 -5.04
CA ASP A 523 -16.91 21.81 -3.86
C ASP A 523 -15.81 21.47 -2.83
N TYR A 524 -15.45 20.17 -2.69
CA TYR A 524 -14.55 19.65 -1.66
C TYR A 524 -13.58 18.58 -2.19
N ASN A 525 -12.54 18.27 -1.41
CA ASN A 525 -11.64 17.15 -1.68
C ASN A 525 -12.13 15.85 -1.04
N TYR A 526 -11.79 14.73 -1.67
CA TYR A 526 -12.14 13.39 -1.22
C TYR A 526 -10.96 12.44 -1.36
N ASP A 527 -10.55 11.82 -0.26
CA ASP A 527 -9.47 10.83 -0.17
C ASP A 527 -9.78 9.90 1.03
N TYR A 528 -10.53 8.82 0.78
CA TYR A 528 -11.10 7.99 1.83
C TYR A 528 -11.09 6.49 1.47
N ILE A 529 -11.09 5.64 2.48
CA ILE A 529 -11.30 4.21 2.38
C ILE A 529 -12.78 3.93 2.69
N ILE A 530 -13.37 2.99 1.96
CA ILE A 530 -14.71 2.47 2.20
C ILE A 530 -14.67 0.96 2.32
N ASP A 531 -15.29 0.44 3.37
CA ASP A 531 -15.58 -0.97 3.58
C ASP A 531 -17.07 -1.19 3.29
N TRP A 532 -17.36 -2.08 2.34
CA TRP A 532 -18.70 -2.34 1.84
C TRP A 532 -19.46 -3.44 2.62
N GLY A 533 -18.80 -4.10 3.58
CA GLY A 533 -19.41 -5.11 4.45
C GLY A 533 -19.68 -6.47 3.80
N ASP A 534 -19.23 -6.68 2.55
CA ASP A 534 -19.27 -7.96 1.82
C ASP A 534 -17.86 -8.56 1.59
N GLY A 535 -16.85 -8.03 2.29
CA GLY A 535 -15.43 -8.33 2.08
C GLY A 535 -14.74 -7.37 1.10
N THR A 536 -15.48 -6.53 0.37
CA THR A 536 -14.88 -5.53 -0.52
C THR A 536 -14.47 -4.28 0.25
N ILE A 537 -13.18 -3.94 0.26
CA ILE A 537 -12.66 -2.65 0.73
C ILE A 537 -12.00 -1.90 -0.45
N GLU A 538 -12.31 -0.61 -0.61
CA GLU A 538 -11.78 0.24 -1.67
C GLU A 538 -11.15 1.53 -1.13
N HIS A 539 -10.05 1.98 -1.76
CA HIS A 539 -9.53 3.34 -1.59
C HIS A 539 -10.04 4.25 -2.73
N LEU A 540 -10.77 5.30 -2.37
CA LEU A 540 -11.48 6.18 -3.30
C LEU A 540 -11.01 7.63 -3.16
N VAL A 541 -10.24 8.07 -4.17
CA VAL A 541 -9.82 9.47 -4.34
C VAL A 541 -10.68 10.16 -5.39
N GLN A 542 -11.29 11.30 -5.03
CA GLN A 542 -12.07 12.18 -5.92
C GLN A 542 -13.18 11.46 -6.73
N LYS A 543 -13.90 10.54 -6.06
CA LYS A 543 -15.02 9.76 -6.61
C LYS A 543 -16.23 9.79 -5.66
N SER A 544 -17.39 9.36 -6.15
CA SER A 544 -18.50 8.94 -5.29
C SER A 544 -18.38 7.43 -5.02
N PRO A 545 -18.77 6.92 -3.83
CA PRO A 545 -18.81 5.49 -3.56
C PRO A 545 -19.91 4.80 -4.38
N VAL A 546 -19.54 3.81 -5.20
CA VAL A 546 -20.46 3.01 -6.05
C VAL A 546 -20.01 1.56 -6.08
N HIS A 547 -20.87 0.63 -5.63
CA HIS A 547 -20.58 -0.81 -5.56
C HIS A 547 -21.72 -1.67 -6.14
N MET A 548 -21.48 -2.96 -6.31
CA MET A 548 -22.47 -3.94 -6.80
C MET A 548 -22.43 -5.22 -5.95
N TYR A 549 -23.41 -5.36 -5.07
CA TYR A 549 -23.59 -6.56 -4.25
C TYR A 549 -24.08 -7.74 -5.11
N THR A 550 -23.47 -8.90 -4.92
CA THR A 550 -23.83 -10.14 -5.62
C THR A 550 -25.11 -10.78 -5.07
N GLU A 551 -25.27 -10.76 -3.74
CA GLU A 551 -26.39 -11.34 -2.99
C GLU A 551 -27.35 -10.28 -2.43
N GLU A 552 -28.60 -10.67 -2.18
CA GLU A 552 -29.61 -9.84 -1.51
C GLU A 552 -29.42 -9.91 0.02
N GLY A 553 -29.40 -8.78 0.71
CA GLY A 553 -29.12 -8.77 2.14
C GLY A 553 -29.20 -7.41 2.81
N THR A 554 -28.72 -7.35 4.06
CA THR A 554 -28.48 -6.12 4.81
C THR A 554 -27.01 -6.06 5.16
N TYR A 555 -26.36 -4.96 4.78
CA TYR A 555 -24.92 -4.76 4.88
C TYR A 555 -24.62 -3.49 5.70
N LEU A 556 -23.54 -3.54 6.47
CA LEU A 556 -22.94 -2.33 7.02
C LEU A 556 -21.96 -1.76 6.00
N VAL A 557 -21.93 -0.44 5.87
CA VAL A 557 -20.96 0.29 5.03
C VAL A 557 -20.28 1.33 5.89
N ALA A 558 -18.95 1.26 5.96
CA ALA A 558 -18.12 2.10 6.82
C ALA A 558 -17.12 2.93 5.99
N ILE A 559 -17.02 4.23 6.27
CA ILE A 559 -16.19 5.19 5.55
C ILE A 559 -15.21 5.86 6.51
N LYS A 560 -13.92 5.91 6.13
CA LYS A 560 -12.84 6.50 6.93
C LYS A 560 -11.83 7.25 6.06
N GLY A 561 -11.53 8.50 6.40
CA GLY A 561 -10.62 9.38 5.66
C GLY A 561 -11.24 10.76 5.42
N ASP A 562 -10.83 11.45 4.35
CA ASP A 562 -11.41 12.73 3.96
C ASP A 562 -12.73 12.51 3.18
N PHE A 563 -13.86 12.48 3.91
CA PHE A 563 -15.21 12.42 3.34
C PHE A 563 -16.08 13.61 3.82
N PRO A 564 -15.72 14.87 3.50
CA PRO A 564 -16.22 16.08 4.19
C PRO A 564 -17.70 16.43 3.96
N ALA A 565 -18.36 15.84 2.96
CA ALA A 565 -19.78 16.09 2.65
C ALA A 565 -20.34 15.03 1.70
N PHE A 566 -21.67 14.85 1.71
CA PHE A 566 -22.39 14.10 0.69
C PHE A 566 -23.75 14.72 0.39
N TYR A 567 -24.47 14.14 -0.57
CA TYR A 567 -25.89 14.37 -0.80
C TYR A 567 -26.54 13.15 -1.47
N THR A 568 -27.85 13.04 -1.34
CA THR A 568 -28.68 12.00 -1.98
C THR A 568 -29.67 12.56 -3.00
N LEU A 569 -29.80 13.89 -3.10
CA LEU A 569 -30.58 14.56 -4.15
C LEU A 569 -30.12 14.12 -5.56
N ASP A 570 -31.10 13.84 -6.42
CA ASP A 570 -30.97 13.30 -7.78
C ASP A 570 -30.24 11.94 -7.87
N LEU A 571 -30.23 11.12 -6.81
CA LEU A 571 -29.96 9.68 -6.89
C LEU A 571 -31.23 8.91 -7.29
N ASP A 572 -31.05 7.70 -7.83
CA ASP A 572 -32.17 6.80 -8.13
C ASP A 572 -32.88 6.36 -6.85
N LYS A 573 -34.22 6.25 -6.89
CA LYS A 573 -35.05 6.01 -5.69
C LYS A 573 -34.67 4.71 -4.96
N SER A 574 -34.30 3.67 -5.71
CA SER A 574 -33.82 2.38 -5.16
C SER A 574 -32.50 2.45 -4.41
N ASN A 575 -31.73 3.54 -4.56
CA ASN A 575 -30.48 3.75 -3.81
C ASN A 575 -30.75 4.59 -2.55
N VAL A 576 -31.58 5.63 -2.61
CA VAL A 576 -31.91 6.41 -1.40
C VAL A 576 -32.78 5.64 -0.41
N ASP A 577 -33.62 4.72 -0.91
CA ASP A 577 -34.44 3.82 -0.08
C ASP A 577 -33.69 2.54 0.36
N ALA A 578 -32.46 2.33 -0.11
CA ALA A 578 -31.61 1.26 0.40
C ALA A 578 -31.02 1.61 1.79
N LEU A 579 -30.85 2.90 2.12
CA LEU A 579 -30.39 3.34 3.44
C LEU A 579 -31.46 3.12 4.50
N LEU A 580 -31.10 2.42 5.58
CA LEU A 580 -31.99 2.16 6.72
C LEU A 580 -31.60 2.95 7.97
N ASP A 581 -30.30 3.12 8.25
CA ASP A 581 -29.81 3.61 9.54
C ASP A 581 -28.38 4.21 9.44
N VAL A 582 -28.04 5.08 10.41
CA VAL A 582 -26.65 5.50 10.70
C VAL A 582 -26.27 4.90 12.04
N LYS A 583 -25.26 4.03 12.05
CA LYS A 583 -24.81 3.27 13.22
C LYS A 583 -23.72 3.99 14.01
N GLN A 584 -22.94 4.84 13.34
CA GLN A 584 -21.90 5.67 13.94
C GLN A 584 -21.62 6.89 13.06
N TRP A 585 -21.44 8.06 13.67
CA TRP A 585 -21.03 9.30 12.98
C TRP A 585 -19.52 9.41 12.79
N GLY A 586 -18.76 8.83 13.71
CA GLY A 586 -17.32 8.78 13.69
C GLY A 586 -16.66 10.12 14.03
N THR A 587 -15.45 10.31 13.51
CA THR A 587 -14.69 11.56 13.67
C THR A 587 -14.79 12.48 12.45
N GLN A 588 -15.64 12.14 11.47
CA GLN A 588 -15.80 12.94 10.26
C GLN A 588 -16.34 14.33 10.59
N LYS A 589 -15.55 15.33 10.21
CA LYS A 589 -15.97 16.72 10.20
C LYS A 589 -16.79 17.02 8.97
N TRP A 590 -18.03 17.42 9.17
CA TRP A 590 -18.92 17.74 8.07
C TRP A 590 -18.81 19.21 7.69
N GLN A 591 -18.54 19.49 6.42
CA GLN A 591 -18.44 20.86 5.88
C GLN A 591 -19.75 21.34 5.26
N THR A 592 -20.64 20.40 4.87
CA THR A 592 -22.06 20.70 4.65
C THR A 592 -22.94 19.45 4.80
N MET A 593 -24.14 19.62 5.38
CA MET A 593 -25.21 18.63 5.42
C MET A 593 -26.33 18.92 4.39
N ARG A 594 -26.06 19.82 3.43
CA ARG A 594 -27.03 20.23 2.41
C ARG A 594 -27.47 19.04 1.54
N SER A 595 -28.75 18.66 1.65
CA SER A 595 -29.36 17.55 0.92
C SER A 595 -28.74 16.16 1.17
N ALA A 596 -28.11 15.98 2.34
CA ALA A 596 -27.81 14.66 2.90
C ALA A 596 -29.10 14.04 3.47
N PHE A 597 -29.42 12.79 3.14
CA PHE A 597 -30.67 12.09 3.49
C PHE A 597 -31.96 12.63 2.82
N TYR A 598 -31.81 13.36 1.72
CA TYR A 598 -32.92 13.75 0.84
C TYR A 598 -33.61 12.52 0.24
N ASP A 599 -34.94 12.45 0.34
CA ASP A 599 -35.87 11.42 -0.16
C ASP A 599 -35.57 9.96 0.27
N CYS A 600 -34.76 9.79 1.33
CA CYS A 600 -34.53 8.50 2.00
C CYS A 600 -35.77 8.10 2.82
N ASP A 601 -36.76 7.46 2.19
CA ASP A 601 -38.04 7.17 2.87
C ASP A 601 -37.92 6.10 3.95
N ASN A 602 -36.99 5.15 3.79
CA ASN A 602 -36.80 4.05 4.72
C ASN A 602 -35.94 4.39 5.95
N LEU A 603 -35.30 5.56 5.98
CA LEU A 603 -34.50 6.04 7.11
C LEU A 603 -35.43 6.50 8.24
N VAL A 604 -35.77 5.60 9.16
CA VAL A 604 -36.68 5.90 10.29
C VAL A 604 -36.00 6.76 11.35
N GLY A 605 -34.67 6.70 11.46
CA GLY A 605 -33.89 7.45 12.45
C GLY A 605 -32.43 7.06 12.43
N PHE A 606 -31.77 7.18 13.58
CA PHE A 606 -30.37 6.78 13.79
C PHE A 606 -30.27 5.92 15.05
N SER A 607 -29.55 4.79 14.99
CA SER A 607 -29.15 4.01 16.16
C SER A 607 -27.77 4.40 16.70
N ALA A 608 -27.07 5.31 16.03
CA ALA A 608 -25.82 5.91 16.47
C ALA A 608 -25.88 6.41 17.92
N THR A 609 -24.82 6.13 18.69
CA THR A 609 -24.68 6.57 20.09
C THR A 609 -23.77 7.79 20.25
N ASP A 610 -23.06 8.15 19.18
CA ASP A 610 -22.32 9.38 18.98
C ASP A 610 -23.14 10.40 18.17
N LYS A 611 -22.51 11.51 17.75
CA LYS A 611 -23.19 12.61 17.04
C LYS A 611 -22.24 13.26 16.03
N PRO A 612 -22.75 13.85 14.93
CA PRO A 612 -21.89 14.43 13.90
C PRO A 612 -21.07 15.61 14.41
N ASP A 613 -19.80 15.71 14.02
CA ASP A 613 -19.02 16.94 14.18
C ASP A 613 -19.46 17.95 13.09
N LEU A 614 -20.40 18.80 13.46
CA LEU A 614 -20.92 19.91 12.65
C LEU A 614 -20.09 21.21 12.82
N SER A 615 -18.91 21.17 13.46
CA SER A 615 -18.09 22.38 13.72
C SER A 615 -17.62 23.12 12.46
N GLU A 616 -17.65 22.47 11.30
CA GLU A 616 -17.34 23.06 9.99
C GLU A 616 -18.58 23.21 9.09
N THR A 617 -19.77 22.78 9.54
CA THR A 617 -21.02 22.89 8.79
C THR A 617 -21.67 24.25 9.01
N THR A 618 -22.10 24.90 7.92
CA THR A 618 -22.87 26.16 7.95
C THR A 618 -24.28 26.03 7.36
N SER A 619 -24.62 24.88 6.77
CA SER A 619 -25.88 24.66 6.04
C SER A 619 -26.39 23.24 6.22
N MET A 620 -27.64 23.14 6.68
CA MET A 620 -28.45 21.91 6.71
C MET A 620 -29.65 22.00 5.73
N GLN A 621 -29.58 22.91 4.75
CA GLN A 621 -30.66 23.16 3.78
C GLN A 621 -31.11 21.85 3.12
N GLY A 622 -32.40 21.54 3.26
CA GLY A 622 -33.05 20.39 2.64
C GLY A 622 -32.45 19.03 2.97
N MET A 623 -31.87 18.85 4.16
CA MET A 623 -31.29 17.58 4.63
C MET A 623 -32.34 16.44 4.58
N PHE A 624 -33.26 16.38 5.54
CA PHE A 624 -34.32 15.37 5.62
C PHE A 624 -35.55 15.67 4.74
N ASN A 625 -35.35 16.38 3.63
CA ASN A 625 -36.45 16.71 2.73
C ASN A 625 -36.96 15.43 2.04
N SER A 626 -38.25 15.15 2.22
CA SER A 626 -38.98 14.00 1.72
C SER A 626 -38.55 12.64 2.30
N ALA A 627 -37.82 12.63 3.41
CA ALA A 627 -37.57 11.42 4.20
C ALA A 627 -38.79 11.13 5.11
N LYS A 628 -39.86 10.53 4.56
CA LYS A 628 -41.21 10.60 5.17
C LYS A 628 -41.33 9.83 6.49
N LEU A 629 -40.52 8.79 6.71
CA LEU A 629 -40.49 8.03 7.97
C LEU A 629 -39.48 8.57 8.99
N PHE A 630 -38.66 9.56 8.64
CA PHE A 630 -37.58 10.04 9.52
C PHE A 630 -38.13 10.69 10.80
N ASN A 631 -37.74 10.13 11.93
CA ASN A 631 -38.04 10.64 13.27
C ASN A 631 -36.91 10.29 14.26
N GLY A 632 -35.65 10.30 13.81
CA GLY A 632 -34.48 10.06 14.66
C GLY A 632 -34.20 11.22 15.61
N ASP A 633 -33.77 10.92 16.85
CA ASP A 633 -33.38 11.96 17.81
C ASP A 633 -32.10 12.69 17.34
N ILE A 634 -32.22 14.01 17.22
CA ILE A 634 -31.18 14.94 16.82
C ILE A 634 -31.11 16.15 17.77
N GLY A 635 -31.87 16.14 18.88
CA GLY A 635 -31.98 17.29 19.80
C GLY A 635 -30.66 17.66 20.47
N GLN A 636 -29.73 16.71 20.59
CA GLN A 636 -28.40 16.89 21.20
C GLN A 636 -27.28 17.22 20.18
N TRP A 637 -27.61 17.45 18.91
CA TRP A 637 -26.66 17.89 17.88
C TRP A 637 -26.21 19.34 18.13
N ASP A 638 -24.93 19.62 17.88
CA ASP A 638 -24.39 20.99 17.99
C ASP A 638 -24.64 21.75 16.69
N VAL A 639 -25.72 22.54 16.66
CA VAL A 639 -26.11 23.36 15.50
C VAL A 639 -25.64 24.82 15.60
N SER A 640 -24.75 25.14 16.55
CA SER A 640 -24.35 26.54 16.83
C SER A 640 -23.69 27.27 15.64
N ASN A 641 -23.10 26.54 14.69
CA ASN A 641 -22.48 27.10 13.48
C ASN A 641 -23.43 27.21 12.27
N ILE A 642 -24.68 26.75 12.38
CA ILE A 642 -25.61 26.68 11.25
C ILE A 642 -26.18 28.07 10.92
N ILE A 643 -26.03 28.48 9.66
CA ILE A 643 -26.51 29.77 9.12
C ILE A 643 -27.85 29.59 8.40
N THR A 644 -28.14 28.40 7.87
CA THR A 644 -29.38 28.09 7.14
C THR A 644 -29.89 26.67 7.39
N MET A 645 -31.20 26.59 7.71
CA MET A 645 -31.98 25.36 7.89
C MET A 645 -33.16 25.30 6.90
N GLU A 646 -33.05 26.01 5.77
CA GLU A 646 -34.13 26.13 4.79
C GLU A 646 -34.61 24.77 4.29
N GLY A 647 -35.91 24.52 4.40
CA GLY A 647 -36.56 23.31 3.92
C GLY A 647 -36.06 22.00 4.54
N MET A 648 -35.39 22.02 5.68
CA MET A 648 -34.70 20.87 6.28
C MET A 648 -35.58 19.63 6.47
N PHE A 649 -36.87 19.81 6.76
CA PHE A 649 -37.87 18.77 7.01
C PHE A 649 -39.10 18.90 6.08
N ILE A 650 -38.92 19.41 4.85
CA ILE A 650 -40.01 19.45 3.87
C ILE A 650 -40.54 18.03 3.62
N ASN A 651 -41.85 17.80 3.71
CA ASN A 651 -42.48 16.47 3.56
C ASN A 651 -41.84 15.36 4.45
N ALA A 652 -41.33 15.71 5.63
CA ALA A 652 -40.85 14.74 6.63
C ALA A 652 -42.03 14.29 7.50
N ASP A 653 -42.98 13.58 6.90
CA ASP A 653 -44.34 13.34 7.43
C ASP A 653 -44.38 12.83 8.89
N SER A 654 -43.39 12.04 9.30
CA SER A 654 -43.29 11.41 10.63
C SER A 654 -42.45 12.20 11.66
N PHE A 655 -41.76 13.27 11.26
CA PHE A 655 -40.78 13.94 12.11
C PHE A 655 -41.44 14.74 13.24
N ASN A 656 -41.09 14.46 14.49
CA ASN A 656 -41.72 15.03 15.68
C ASN A 656 -40.80 15.02 16.93
N GLN A 657 -39.52 15.35 16.78
CA GLN A 657 -38.56 15.36 17.90
C GLN A 657 -38.47 16.71 18.63
N ASP A 658 -38.05 16.67 19.89
CA ASP A 658 -37.73 17.86 20.68
C ASP A 658 -36.39 18.45 20.24
N LEU A 659 -36.39 19.71 19.80
CA LEU A 659 -35.21 20.44 19.30
C LEU A 659 -34.91 21.67 20.18
N ASN A 660 -35.44 21.71 21.39
CA ASN A 660 -35.44 22.91 22.24
C ASN A 660 -34.07 23.24 22.87
N ASP A 661 -33.11 22.31 22.80
CA ASP A 661 -31.72 22.50 23.22
C ASP A 661 -30.81 23.07 22.09
N TRP A 662 -31.32 23.21 20.86
CA TRP A 662 -30.56 23.75 19.72
C TRP A 662 -30.23 25.25 19.84
N ASP A 663 -28.94 25.60 19.78
CA ASP A 663 -28.50 26.98 19.61
C ASP A 663 -28.68 27.44 18.15
N THR A 664 -29.84 28.03 17.87
CA THR A 664 -30.19 28.60 16.56
C THR A 664 -29.66 30.03 16.35
N GLY A 665 -28.82 30.56 17.25
CA GLY A 665 -28.44 31.99 17.26
C GLY A 665 -27.78 32.53 15.99
N ASN A 666 -27.12 31.68 15.20
CA ASN A 666 -26.53 32.06 13.90
C ASN A 666 -27.46 31.85 12.69
N VAL A 667 -28.65 31.29 12.87
CA VAL A 667 -29.58 30.98 11.77
C VAL A 667 -30.22 32.25 11.22
N THR A 668 -30.14 32.42 9.90
CA THR A 668 -30.63 33.63 9.19
C THR A 668 -31.89 33.39 8.35
N SER A 669 -32.21 32.13 8.04
CA SER A 669 -33.38 31.71 7.29
C SER A 669 -33.90 30.34 7.75
N MET A 670 -35.20 30.28 8.02
CA MET A 670 -35.97 29.07 8.35
C MET A 670 -37.09 28.82 7.31
N HIS A 671 -36.89 29.33 6.09
CA HIS A 671 -37.86 29.25 4.99
C HIS A 671 -38.28 27.79 4.72
N LEU A 672 -39.59 27.53 4.73
CA LEU A 672 -40.18 26.20 4.52
C LEU A 672 -39.68 25.06 5.44
N MET A 673 -39.01 25.37 6.57
CA MET A 673 -38.25 24.38 7.34
C MET A 673 -39.03 23.10 7.70
N PHE A 674 -40.31 23.22 8.05
CA PHE A 674 -41.22 22.12 8.38
C PHE A 674 -42.43 22.04 7.44
N ARG A 675 -42.34 22.55 6.20
CA ARG A 675 -43.48 22.52 5.27
C ARG A 675 -43.88 21.06 4.99
N SER A 676 -45.13 20.73 5.26
CA SER A 676 -45.76 19.43 5.06
C SER A 676 -45.15 18.33 5.94
N ALA A 677 -44.48 18.68 7.04
CA ALA A 677 -44.11 17.75 8.11
C ALA A 677 -45.34 17.48 9.00
N ASP A 678 -46.25 16.63 8.51
CA ASP A 678 -47.62 16.50 9.02
C ASP A 678 -47.69 16.17 10.54
N SER A 679 -46.77 15.34 11.05
CA SER A 679 -46.68 14.98 12.47
C SER A 679 -45.95 15.99 13.36
N PHE A 680 -45.33 17.04 12.81
CA PHE A 680 -44.41 17.88 13.58
C PHE A 680 -45.12 18.75 14.61
N ASN A 681 -44.88 18.45 15.88
CA ASN A 681 -45.28 19.23 17.04
C ASN A 681 -44.17 19.20 18.12
N GLY A 682 -42.91 19.13 17.68
CA GLY A 682 -41.72 19.10 18.53
C GLY A 682 -41.43 20.46 19.17
N ASN A 683 -40.93 20.45 20.40
CA ASN A 683 -40.65 21.68 21.15
C ASN A 683 -39.47 22.46 20.53
N ILE A 684 -39.69 23.75 20.31
CA ILE A 684 -38.78 24.73 19.70
C ILE A 684 -38.88 26.11 20.38
N SER A 685 -39.42 26.15 21.61
CA SER A 685 -39.78 27.39 22.28
C SER A 685 -38.58 28.27 22.65
N ASN A 686 -37.44 27.66 23.02
CA ASN A 686 -36.20 28.37 23.38
C ASN A 686 -35.38 28.92 22.19
N TRP A 687 -35.75 28.67 20.94
CA TRP A 687 -34.93 29.03 19.78
C TRP A 687 -34.61 30.54 19.68
N ASN A 688 -33.32 30.88 19.63
CA ASN A 688 -32.89 32.25 19.35
C ASN A 688 -33.13 32.58 17.88
N THR A 689 -34.13 33.40 17.64
CA THR A 689 -34.59 33.81 16.31
C THR A 689 -34.15 35.21 15.90
N GLU A 690 -33.30 35.89 16.70
CA GLU A 690 -32.97 37.32 16.50
C GLU A 690 -32.32 37.64 15.15
N ASN A 691 -31.55 36.70 14.57
CA ASN A 691 -30.89 36.87 13.27
C ASN A 691 -31.74 36.37 12.09
N VAL A 692 -32.90 35.76 12.34
CA VAL A 692 -33.77 35.21 11.29
C VAL A 692 -34.47 36.34 10.52
N THR A 693 -34.29 36.35 9.21
CA THR A 693 -34.90 37.36 8.31
C THR A 693 -36.04 36.82 7.45
N ASN A 694 -36.17 35.49 7.35
CA ASN A 694 -37.19 34.81 6.56
C ASN A 694 -37.76 33.60 7.31
N MET A 695 -39.05 33.66 7.63
CA MET A 695 -39.86 32.55 8.19
C MET A 695 -40.99 32.15 7.22
N GLY A 696 -40.89 32.56 5.95
CA GLY A 696 -41.92 32.31 4.94
C GLY A 696 -42.25 30.83 4.83
N GLY A 697 -43.52 30.50 5.01
CA GLY A 697 -44.07 29.16 4.91
C GLY A 697 -43.47 28.10 5.84
N MET A 698 -42.84 28.50 6.96
CA MET A 698 -42.10 27.60 7.86
C MET A 698 -42.90 26.37 8.31
N PHE A 699 -44.21 26.53 8.57
CA PHE A 699 -45.13 25.46 9.01
C PHE A 699 -46.31 25.24 8.04
N VAL A 700 -46.14 25.54 6.74
CA VAL A 700 -47.18 25.25 5.72
C VAL A 700 -47.55 23.77 5.81
N ALA A 701 -48.81 23.43 6.04
CA ALA A 701 -49.29 22.05 6.16
C ALA A 701 -48.52 21.15 7.16
N ALA A 702 -47.86 21.71 8.18
CA ALA A 702 -47.46 20.95 9.37
C ALA A 702 -48.70 20.75 10.25
N THR A 703 -49.62 19.86 9.85
CA THR A 703 -51.01 19.90 10.36
C THR A 703 -51.16 19.59 11.85
N SER A 704 -50.17 18.94 12.48
CA SER A 704 -50.11 18.74 13.93
C SER A 704 -49.51 19.91 14.73
N PHE A 705 -48.91 20.91 14.07
CA PHE A 705 -48.08 21.92 14.76
C PHE A 705 -48.91 22.90 15.61
N ASN A 706 -48.64 22.90 16.92
CA ASN A 706 -49.32 23.75 17.89
C ASN A 706 -48.43 24.08 19.12
N GLN A 707 -47.11 24.15 18.95
CA GLN A 707 -46.18 24.50 20.03
C GLN A 707 -46.06 26.01 20.27
N TYR A 708 -45.80 26.38 21.52
CA TYR A 708 -45.69 27.79 21.91
C TYR A 708 -44.37 28.41 21.41
N ILE A 709 -44.51 29.51 20.67
CA ILE A 709 -43.43 30.25 20.00
C ILE A 709 -43.57 31.78 20.19
N GLY A 710 -44.37 32.22 21.17
CA GLY A 710 -44.67 33.63 21.41
C GLY A 710 -43.46 34.47 21.87
N ASP A 711 -42.46 33.83 22.48
CA ASP A 711 -41.23 34.46 22.98
C ASP A 711 -40.16 34.70 21.89
N TRP A 712 -40.39 34.26 20.65
CA TRP A 712 -39.46 34.42 19.52
C TRP A 712 -39.21 35.88 19.12
N ASN A 713 -37.93 36.25 18.93
CA ASN A 713 -37.53 37.59 18.53
C ASN A 713 -37.68 37.81 17.01
N THR A 714 -38.90 38.08 16.57
CA THR A 714 -39.26 38.29 15.16
C THR A 714 -38.84 39.64 14.57
N MET A 715 -38.10 40.49 15.29
CA MET A 715 -37.85 41.89 14.89
C MET A 715 -37.14 42.10 13.54
N ASN A 716 -36.39 41.12 13.05
CA ASN A 716 -35.64 41.19 11.79
C ASN A 716 -36.33 40.44 10.63
N VAL A 717 -37.47 39.79 10.89
CA VAL A 717 -38.23 39.01 9.91
C VAL A 717 -38.92 39.95 8.90
N LYS A 718 -38.73 39.66 7.61
CA LYS A 718 -39.29 40.45 6.49
C LYS A 718 -40.49 39.77 5.83
N SER A 719 -40.59 38.45 5.93
CA SER A 719 -41.67 37.66 5.36
C SER A 719 -42.19 36.62 6.36
N MET A 720 -43.50 36.69 6.60
CA MET A 720 -44.29 35.66 7.30
C MET A 720 -45.34 35.05 6.36
N ALA A 721 -45.19 35.26 5.05
CA ALA A 721 -46.10 34.75 4.03
C ALA A 721 -46.29 33.23 4.18
N HIS A 722 -47.54 32.77 4.14
CA HIS A 722 -47.95 31.37 4.29
C HIS A 722 -47.55 30.67 5.61
N MET A 723 -47.03 31.35 6.64
CA MET A 723 -46.34 30.68 7.77
C MET A 723 -47.12 29.54 8.44
N PHE A 724 -48.44 29.68 8.61
CA PHE A 724 -49.38 28.68 9.14
C PHE A 724 -50.52 28.39 8.15
N ALA A 725 -50.21 28.30 6.85
CA ALA A 725 -51.19 27.96 5.82
C ALA A 725 -51.40 26.43 5.71
N LYS A 726 -52.61 25.97 5.41
CA LYS A 726 -52.84 24.64 4.82
C LYS A 726 -52.37 24.58 3.37
N GLU A 727 -52.09 23.37 2.88
CA GLU A 727 -51.89 23.09 1.46
C GLU A 727 -53.22 22.62 0.81
N ILE A 728 -53.18 22.01 -0.38
CA ILE A 728 -54.35 21.49 -1.09
C ILE A 728 -54.70 20.07 -0.58
N THR A 729 -54.75 19.93 0.74
CA THR A 729 -55.05 18.71 1.50
C THR A 729 -56.35 18.89 2.28
N ASP A 730 -57.07 17.81 2.57
CA ASP A 730 -58.30 17.86 3.37
C ASP A 730 -58.03 18.09 4.88
N ASN A 731 -56.77 17.97 5.32
CA ASN A 731 -56.34 18.23 6.69
C ASN A 731 -56.27 19.76 6.96
N PRO A 732 -56.96 20.29 7.98
CA PRO A 732 -56.86 21.70 8.37
C PRO A 732 -55.59 21.99 9.18
N MET A 733 -55.22 23.26 9.28
CA MET A 733 -54.17 23.72 10.19
C MET A 733 -54.76 24.04 11.57
N ILE A 734 -54.18 23.47 12.65
CA ILE A 734 -54.70 23.57 14.03
C ILE A 734 -53.95 24.57 14.92
N PHE A 735 -52.89 25.22 14.40
CA PHE A 735 -52.05 26.14 15.16
C PHE A 735 -52.88 27.26 15.82
N ASN A 736 -52.76 27.41 17.14
CA ASN A 736 -53.54 28.37 17.92
C ASN A 736 -52.80 28.87 19.18
N GLN A 737 -51.48 29.06 19.09
CA GLN A 737 -50.66 29.58 20.20
C GLN A 737 -50.51 31.11 20.15
N ASP A 738 -50.41 31.74 21.33
CA ASP A 738 -50.25 33.19 21.45
C ASP A 738 -48.92 33.66 20.82
N ILE A 739 -49.07 34.55 19.84
CA ILE A 739 -48.00 35.23 19.10
C ILE A 739 -48.26 36.74 19.02
N GLY A 740 -49.15 37.28 19.86
CA GLY A 740 -49.51 38.70 19.88
C GLY A 740 -48.33 39.61 20.24
N ASN A 741 -47.34 39.09 20.97
CA ASN A 741 -46.12 39.81 21.36
C ASN A 741 -45.07 39.95 20.25
N TRP A 742 -45.26 39.30 19.09
CA TRP A 742 -44.30 39.35 17.97
C TRP A 742 -44.11 40.76 17.39
N ASN A 743 -42.85 41.10 17.07
CA ASN A 743 -42.48 42.41 16.52
C ASN A 743 -42.50 42.39 14.99
N THR A 744 -43.68 42.52 14.41
CA THR A 744 -43.88 42.47 12.95
C THR A 744 -43.44 43.73 12.18
N LEU A 745 -42.80 44.72 12.83
CA LEU A 745 -42.56 46.06 12.25
C LEU A 745 -41.80 46.03 10.91
N ASN A 746 -40.91 45.07 10.70
CA ASN A 746 -40.12 44.93 9.47
C ASN A 746 -40.74 43.96 8.43
N VAL A 747 -41.90 43.38 8.71
CA VAL A 747 -42.58 42.43 7.82
C VAL A 747 -43.25 43.19 6.66
N THR A 748 -42.98 42.77 5.42
CA THR A 748 -43.57 43.36 4.21
C THR A 748 -44.62 42.49 3.55
N SER A 749 -44.64 41.17 3.81
CA SER A 749 -45.73 40.28 3.38
C SER A 749 -46.23 39.36 4.50
N MET A 750 -47.56 39.31 4.61
CA MET A 750 -48.33 38.38 5.44
C MET A 750 -49.32 37.56 4.60
N ASN A 751 -49.12 37.51 3.27
CA ASN A 751 -50.06 36.85 2.37
C ASN A 751 -50.28 35.37 2.77
N SER A 752 -51.53 34.93 2.81
CA SER A 752 -51.96 33.59 3.21
C SER A 752 -51.47 33.10 4.58
N MET A 753 -51.00 33.98 5.49
CA MET A 753 -50.30 33.56 6.72
C MET A 753 -51.06 32.56 7.59
N PHE A 754 -52.39 32.68 7.70
CA PHE A 754 -53.28 31.78 8.44
C PHE A 754 -54.33 31.12 7.52
N TYR A 755 -54.01 30.93 6.23
CA TYR A 755 -54.93 30.32 5.27
C TYR A 755 -55.33 28.90 5.71
N GLY A 756 -56.61 28.70 6.08
CA GLY A 756 -57.11 27.42 6.57
C GLY A 756 -56.64 27.02 7.97
N ALA A 757 -56.17 27.98 8.78
CA ALA A 757 -55.96 27.79 10.21
C ALA A 757 -57.32 27.84 10.93
N VAL A 758 -58.00 26.69 10.99
CA VAL A 758 -59.42 26.61 11.38
C VAL A 758 -59.69 26.96 12.84
N ASP A 759 -58.71 26.69 13.71
CA ASP A 759 -58.79 26.92 15.15
C ASP A 759 -58.16 28.27 15.58
N PHE A 760 -57.36 28.91 14.73
CA PHE A 760 -56.58 30.09 15.09
C PHE A 760 -57.48 31.28 15.49
N ASN A 761 -57.33 31.77 16.72
CA ASN A 761 -58.10 32.90 17.24
C ASN A 761 -57.36 33.71 18.32
N GLN A 762 -56.06 33.96 18.13
CA GLN A 762 -55.22 34.69 19.10
C GLN A 762 -55.15 36.19 18.82
N ASP A 763 -54.97 36.99 19.88
CA ASP A 763 -54.99 38.46 19.81
C ASP A 763 -53.77 39.00 19.04
N LEU A 764 -54.03 39.74 17.95
CA LEU A 764 -53.02 40.37 17.09
C LEU A 764 -53.07 41.92 17.14
N SER A 765 -53.78 42.50 18.11
CA SER A 765 -53.98 43.96 18.23
C SER A 765 -52.69 44.75 18.47
N LEU A 766 -51.65 44.09 19.00
CA LEU A 766 -50.32 44.65 19.25
C LEU A 766 -49.39 44.66 18.03
N TRP A 767 -49.72 43.92 16.95
CA TRP A 767 -48.87 43.85 15.75
C TRP A 767 -48.68 45.21 15.06
N LYS A 768 -47.62 45.31 14.26
CA LYS A 768 -47.22 46.52 13.53
C LYS A 768 -47.17 46.21 12.05
N THR A 769 -48.23 46.60 11.35
CA THR A 769 -48.44 46.30 9.91
C THR A 769 -47.98 47.44 9.00
N ASP A 770 -47.31 48.45 9.55
CA ASP A 770 -46.95 49.71 8.90
C ASP A 770 -46.17 49.54 7.58
N ASN A 771 -45.39 48.46 7.44
CA ASN A 771 -44.61 48.14 6.24
C ASN A 771 -45.20 47.01 5.38
N VAL A 772 -46.36 46.44 5.76
CA VAL A 772 -46.98 45.33 5.04
C VAL A 772 -47.65 45.82 3.75
N THR A 773 -47.28 45.21 2.62
CA THR A 773 -47.82 45.55 1.30
C THR A 773 -48.81 44.53 0.73
N ASP A 774 -48.82 43.31 1.27
CA ASP A 774 -49.69 42.20 0.83
C ASP A 774 -50.31 41.44 2.02
N MET A 775 -51.64 41.41 2.07
CA MET A 775 -52.47 40.67 3.03
C MET A 775 -53.46 39.70 2.33
N LYS A 776 -53.23 39.37 1.06
CA LYS A 776 -54.07 38.46 0.26
C LYS A 776 -54.30 37.14 0.98
N SER A 777 -55.56 36.70 1.05
CA SER A 777 -55.98 35.42 1.66
C SER A 777 -55.54 35.20 3.12
N MET A 778 -55.10 36.23 3.86
CA MET A 778 -54.40 36.05 5.15
C MET A 778 -55.17 35.21 6.18
N PHE A 779 -56.49 35.38 6.27
CA PHE A 779 -57.40 34.63 7.14
C PHE A 779 -58.46 33.85 6.35
N ARG A 780 -58.19 33.56 5.07
CA ARG A 780 -59.10 32.78 4.24
C ARG A 780 -59.26 31.38 4.84
N ASP A 781 -60.48 30.86 4.88
CA ASP A 781 -60.86 29.58 5.49
C ASP A 781 -60.45 29.45 6.99
N ALA A 782 -60.07 30.54 7.67
CA ALA A 782 -59.73 30.56 9.10
C ALA A 782 -61.01 30.68 9.94
N THR A 783 -61.74 29.57 10.06
CA THR A 783 -63.14 29.55 10.50
C THR A 783 -63.40 30.08 11.91
N SER A 784 -62.43 30.02 12.82
CA SER A 784 -62.57 30.51 14.22
C SER A 784 -62.07 31.94 14.46
N PHE A 785 -61.37 32.56 13.51
CA PHE A 785 -60.71 33.84 13.74
C PHE A 785 -61.72 35.00 13.87
N ASN A 786 -61.70 35.71 15.00
CA ASN A 786 -62.56 36.86 15.28
C ASN A 786 -61.94 37.86 16.28
N GLN A 787 -60.64 38.13 16.18
CA GLN A 787 -59.97 39.11 17.05
C GLN A 787 -59.93 40.52 16.44
N ASP A 788 -59.91 41.54 17.31
CA ASP A 788 -59.93 42.94 16.88
C ASP A 788 -58.60 43.36 16.23
N ILE A 789 -58.68 43.62 14.93
CA ILE A 789 -57.59 44.11 14.06
C ILE A 789 -57.90 45.50 13.50
N SER A 790 -58.89 46.21 14.06
CA SER A 790 -59.24 47.59 13.65
C SER A 790 -58.11 48.60 13.92
N SER A 791 -57.16 48.25 14.79
CA SER A 791 -55.96 49.02 15.11
C SER A 791 -54.84 48.97 14.05
N TRP A 792 -54.93 48.05 13.09
CA TRP A 792 -53.86 47.80 12.12
C TRP A 792 -53.67 48.99 11.15
N ASN A 793 -52.40 49.36 10.93
CA ASN A 793 -52.03 50.36 9.94
C ASN A 793 -51.96 49.70 8.55
N THR A 794 -52.95 49.97 7.71
CA THR A 794 -53.03 49.45 6.34
C THR A 794 -52.55 50.43 5.26
N ASN A 795 -51.93 51.56 5.64
CA ASN A 795 -51.53 52.65 4.73
C ASN A 795 -50.74 52.19 3.49
N ASN A 796 -49.95 51.11 3.60
CA ASN A 796 -49.09 50.59 2.52
C ASN A 796 -49.64 49.31 1.86
N VAL A 797 -50.81 48.81 2.29
CA VAL A 797 -51.37 47.54 1.78
C VAL A 797 -51.94 47.74 0.37
N THR A 798 -51.43 46.98 -0.59
CA THR A 798 -51.80 47.09 -2.01
C THR A 798 -52.87 46.09 -2.44
N THR A 799 -53.05 45.01 -1.67
CA THR A 799 -54.09 44.00 -1.88
C THR A 799 -54.51 43.31 -0.59
N MET A 800 -55.83 43.09 -0.47
CA MET A 800 -56.51 42.31 0.57
C MET A 800 -57.42 41.25 -0.08
N SER A 801 -57.15 40.85 -1.33
CA SER A 801 -58.03 39.96 -2.10
C SER A 801 -58.29 38.65 -1.33
N SER A 802 -59.56 38.28 -1.18
CA SER A 802 -60.01 37.09 -0.45
C SER A 802 -59.56 36.99 1.02
N MET A 803 -59.16 38.09 1.69
CA MET A 803 -58.55 38.06 3.03
C MET A 803 -59.37 37.32 4.10
N PHE A 804 -60.70 37.41 4.07
CA PHE A 804 -61.63 36.76 5.01
C PHE A 804 -62.64 35.82 4.30
N LEU A 805 -62.32 35.35 3.09
CA LEU A 805 -63.14 34.36 2.37
C LEU A 805 -63.33 33.12 3.24
N ASN A 806 -64.58 32.72 3.52
CA ASN A 806 -64.94 31.63 4.44
C ASN A 806 -64.47 31.78 5.90
N ALA A 807 -64.08 32.99 6.35
CA ALA A 807 -63.76 33.25 7.76
C ALA A 807 -65.05 33.35 8.59
N SER A 808 -65.70 32.21 8.82
CA SER A 808 -67.10 32.10 9.28
C SER A 808 -67.41 32.70 10.65
N SER A 809 -66.41 32.95 11.49
CA SER A 809 -66.59 33.63 12.79
C SER A 809 -66.23 35.12 12.75
N PHE A 810 -65.63 35.61 11.67
CA PHE A 810 -65.04 36.95 11.62
C PHE A 810 -66.12 38.04 11.55
N ASP A 811 -66.30 38.79 12.64
CA ASP A 811 -67.30 39.84 12.81
C ASP A 811 -66.68 41.08 13.48
N GLN A 812 -65.81 41.79 12.76
CA GLN A 812 -65.09 42.98 13.24
C GLN A 812 -65.29 44.20 12.33
N ASN A 813 -65.22 45.39 12.91
CA ASN A 813 -65.38 46.66 12.18
C ASN A 813 -64.03 47.14 11.60
N LEU A 814 -63.89 47.10 10.27
CA LEU A 814 -62.68 47.53 9.56
C LEU A 814 -62.79 48.93 8.96
N GLY A 815 -63.81 49.72 9.33
CA GLY A 815 -64.07 51.05 8.79
C GLY A 815 -63.03 52.11 9.13
N GLY A 816 -62.12 51.81 10.08
CA GLY A 816 -60.95 52.64 10.40
C GLY A 816 -59.73 52.40 9.52
N TRP A 817 -59.70 51.33 8.71
CA TRP A 817 -58.56 51.00 7.86
C TRP A 817 -58.38 52.02 6.71
N ASN A 818 -57.13 52.35 6.43
CA ASN A 818 -56.75 53.14 5.26
C ASN A 818 -56.71 52.25 4.00
N ILE A 819 -57.38 52.69 2.94
CA ILE A 819 -57.50 51.95 1.67
C ILE A 819 -56.85 52.68 0.48
N SER A 820 -56.13 53.79 0.69
CA SER A 820 -55.58 54.62 -0.41
C SER A 820 -54.57 53.88 -1.30
N SER A 821 -53.80 52.94 -0.74
CA SER A 821 -52.76 52.21 -1.48
C SER A 821 -53.27 50.97 -2.21
N ILE A 822 -54.57 50.65 -2.14
CA ILE A 822 -55.14 49.48 -2.82
C ILE A 822 -55.18 49.72 -4.33
N SER A 823 -54.10 49.31 -5.00
CA SER A 823 -53.91 49.38 -6.45
C SER A 823 -54.42 48.13 -7.18
N SER A 824 -54.70 47.05 -6.46
CA SER A 824 -55.42 45.90 -7.01
C SER A 824 -56.89 46.25 -7.18
N ILE A 825 -57.36 46.36 -8.43
CA ILE A 825 -58.81 46.46 -8.73
C ILE A 825 -59.60 45.28 -8.16
N TYR A 826 -58.93 44.17 -7.85
CA TYR A 826 -59.52 43.00 -7.22
C TYR A 826 -59.31 43.03 -5.70
N MET A 827 -60.32 43.50 -4.95
CA MET A 827 -60.60 43.03 -3.58
C MET A 827 -61.56 41.81 -3.63
N GLY A 828 -61.40 41.01 -4.69
CA GLY A 828 -62.29 39.91 -5.06
C GLY A 828 -62.47 38.91 -3.93
N SER A 829 -63.73 38.61 -3.62
CA SER A 829 -64.16 37.70 -2.56
C SER A 829 -63.63 38.02 -1.16
N MET A 830 -63.19 39.26 -0.86
CA MET A 830 -62.60 39.62 0.44
C MET A 830 -63.43 39.16 1.65
N PHE A 831 -64.75 39.32 1.59
CA PHE A 831 -65.68 38.97 2.68
C PHE A 831 -66.66 37.84 2.34
N ASN A 832 -66.52 37.19 1.18
CA ASN A 832 -67.42 36.08 0.77
C ASN A 832 -67.47 35.01 1.87
N TYR A 833 -68.67 34.70 2.36
CA TYR A 833 -68.95 33.72 3.42
C TYR A 833 -68.18 33.95 4.74
N SER A 834 -67.79 35.20 5.01
CA SER A 834 -67.30 35.63 6.32
C SER A 834 -68.43 35.75 7.35
N GLY A 835 -68.09 35.78 8.64
CA GLY A 835 -69.05 35.89 9.74
C GLY A 835 -69.67 37.28 9.97
N MET A 836 -69.37 38.27 9.12
CA MET A 836 -69.67 39.67 9.41
C MET A 836 -71.16 39.94 9.62
N SER A 837 -71.51 40.52 10.77
CA SER A 837 -72.84 41.02 11.06
C SER A 837 -73.15 42.27 10.23
N HIS A 838 -74.45 42.56 10.05
CA HIS A 838 -74.89 43.80 9.41
C HIS A 838 -74.33 45.06 10.11
N THR A 839 -74.11 45.00 11.43
CA THR A 839 -73.55 46.11 12.20
C THR A 839 -72.12 46.42 11.77
N ASN A 840 -71.25 45.41 11.74
CA ASN A 840 -69.85 45.59 11.38
C ASN A 840 -69.63 45.74 9.87
N ALA A 841 -70.45 45.11 9.03
CA ALA A 841 -70.43 45.29 7.58
C ALA A 841 -70.85 46.72 7.19
N ASN A 842 -71.95 47.24 7.75
CA ASN A 842 -72.37 48.63 7.56
C ASN A 842 -71.31 49.62 8.07
N ALA A 843 -70.75 49.39 9.26
CA ALA A 843 -69.73 50.26 9.84
C ALA A 843 -68.44 50.28 9.00
N THR A 844 -68.03 49.12 8.47
CA THR A 844 -66.86 48.98 7.58
C THR A 844 -67.06 49.77 6.30
N LEU A 845 -68.14 49.50 5.55
CA LEU A 845 -68.41 50.20 4.30
C LEU A 845 -68.64 51.70 4.51
N ALA A 846 -69.29 52.12 5.59
CA ALA A 846 -69.49 53.54 5.89
C ALA A 846 -68.19 54.25 6.27
N GLY A 847 -67.26 53.57 6.96
CA GLY A 847 -65.91 54.07 7.20
C GLY A 847 -65.16 54.32 5.88
N TRP A 848 -65.16 53.33 4.99
CA TRP A 848 -64.54 53.43 3.67
C TRP A 848 -65.20 54.48 2.77
N ALA A 849 -66.54 54.60 2.80
CA ALA A 849 -67.27 55.66 2.09
C ALA A 849 -66.87 57.06 2.55
N ASN A 850 -66.71 57.27 3.86
CA ASN A 850 -66.18 58.53 4.41
C ASN A 850 -64.70 58.74 4.04
N PHE A 851 -63.90 57.66 4.00
CA PHE A 851 -62.49 57.73 3.61
C PHE A 851 -62.32 58.19 2.16
N VAL A 852 -63.04 57.59 1.20
CA VAL A 852 -62.88 57.94 -0.22
C VAL A 852 -63.30 59.38 -0.53
N GLN A 853 -64.32 59.88 0.17
CA GLN A 853 -64.78 61.28 0.09
C GLN A 853 -63.79 62.31 0.66
N GLN A 854 -62.91 61.91 1.58
CA GLN A 854 -61.99 62.82 2.28
C GLN A 854 -60.57 62.83 1.70
N ASN A 855 -60.14 61.72 1.06
CA ASN A 855 -58.73 61.48 0.74
C ASN A 855 -58.44 61.14 -0.73
N GLU A 856 -59.43 61.23 -1.63
CA GLU A 856 -59.38 60.70 -3.01
C GLU A 856 -59.06 59.19 -3.01
N GLY A 857 -60.06 58.38 -2.62
CA GLY A 857 -59.91 56.94 -2.44
C GLY A 857 -59.75 56.12 -3.73
N PRO A 858 -59.48 54.80 -3.62
CA PRO A 858 -59.24 53.94 -4.77
C PRO A 858 -60.50 53.78 -5.63
N PHE A 859 -60.30 53.72 -6.95
CA PHE A 859 -61.36 53.72 -7.96
C PHE A 859 -61.53 52.35 -8.61
N ASN A 860 -62.76 51.99 -8.99
CA ASN A 860 -63.10 50.75 -9.71
C ASN A 860 -62.72 49.46 -8.98
N ILE A 861 -62.88 49.44 -7.65
CA ILE A 861 -62.65 48.26 -6.81
C ILE A 861 -63.79 47.25 -6.97
N GLU A 862 -63.47 46.00 -7.29
CA GLU A 862 -64.35 44.84 -7.16
C GLU A 862 -64.28 44.29 -5.73
N LEU A 863 -65.40 44.36 -5.00
CA LEU A 863 -65.53 43.83 -3.64
C LEU A 863 -66.52 42.67 -3.60
N GLY A 864 -66.04 41.50 -3.17
CA GLY A 864 -66.91 40.34 -2.93
C GLY A 864 -67.38 40.28 -1.47
N MET A 865 -68.69 40.25 -1.29
CA MET A 865 -69.40 40.19 -0.01
C MET A 865 -70.46 39.08 -0.01
N GLU A 866 -70.24 37.99 -0.75
CA GLU A 866 -71.24 36.93 -0.90
C GLU A 866 -71.68 36.34 0.44
N GLY A 867 -72.98 36.33 0.71
CA GLY A 867 -73.51 35.83 1.98
C GLY A 867 -73.40 36.79 3.17
N VAL A 868 -72.75 37.94 3.04
CA VAL A 868 -72.67 38.95 4.11
C VAL A 868 -73.94 39.80 4.13
N PRO A 869 -74.61 39.97 5.29
CA PRO A 869 -75.78 40.83 5.42
C PRO A 869 -75.43 42.33 5.41
N LEU A 870 -76.23 43.12 4.69
CA LEU A 870 -76.25 44.60 4.73
C LEU A 870 -77.69 45.11 4.90
N CYS A 871 -77.88 46.25 5.54
CA CYS A 871 -79.22 46.84 5.70
C CYS A 871 -79.21 48.30 6.19
N GLY A 872 -80.31 49.02 5.96
CA GLY A 872 -80.62 50.30 6.62
C GLY A 872 -79.77 51.50 6.19
N GLU A 873 -80.07 52.68 6.74
CA GLU A 873 -79.57 53.97 6.24
C GLU A 873 -78.04 54.06 6.17
N GLN A 874 -77.30 53.42 7.08
CA GLN A 874 -75.83 53.41 7.08
C GLN A 874 -75.26 52.56 5.93
N GLY A 875 -75.84 51.39 5.68
CA GLY A 875 -75.47 50.53 4.55
C GLY A 875 -75.85 51.17 3.21
N ASP A 876 -77.08 51.68 3.11
CA ASP A 876 -77.58 52.39 1.93
C ASP A 876 -76.72 53.61 1.58
N TYR A 877 -76.34 54.42 2.58
CA TYR A 877 -75.39 55.52 2.43
C TYR A 877 -74.06 55.03 1.86
N ALA A 878 -73.45 54.02 2.48
CA ALA A 878 -72.13 53.53 2.08
C ALA A 878 -72.12 52.99 0.65
N LEU A 879 -73.12 52.18 0.27
CA LEU A 879 -73.31 51.68 -1.09
C LEU A 879 -73.52 52.84 -2.08
N SER A 880 -74.33 53.84 -1.73
CA SER A 880 -74.61 55.00 -2.60
C SER A 880 -73.37 55.85 -2.91
N VAL A 881 -72.38 55.87 -2.00
CA VAL A 881 -71.10 56.56 -2.19
C VAL A 881 -70.14 55.70 -2.99
N LEU A 882 -69.82 54.48 -2.52
CA LEU A 882 -68.79 53.64 -3.11
C LEU A 882 -69.15 53.21 -4.55
N MET A 883 -70.41 52.87 -4.80
CA MET A 883 -70.92 52.45 -6.12
C MET A 883 -71.35 53.63 -7.02
N SER A 884 -71.08 54.87 -6.62
CA SER A 884 -71.34 56.06 -7.45
C SER A 884 -70.44 56.12 -8.68
N VAL A 885 -70.80 56.93 -9.67
CA VAL A 885 -69.96 57.16 -10.87
C VAL A 885 -68.62 57.85 -10.57
N ASP A 886 -68.46 58.43 -9.38
CA ASP A 886 -67.25 59.14 -8.97
C ASP A 886 -66.18 58.18 -8.44
N TYR A 887 -66.56 57.02 -7.87
CA TYR A 887 -65.63 56.01 -7.33
C TYR A 887 -65.70 54.65 -8.04
N GLY A 888 -66.85 54.28 -8.60
CA GLY A 888 -67.01 53.14 -9.52
C GLY A 888 -66.90 51.74 -8.89
N TRP A 889 -67.08 51.57 -7.58
CA TRP A 889 -66.93 50.25 -6.95
C TRP A 889 -68.02 49.27 -7.40
N ASN A 890 -67.61 48.01 -7.62
CA ASN A 890 -68.48 46.88 -7.95
C ASN A 890 -68.60 45.97 -6.73
N ILE A 891 -69.57 46.26 -5.85
CA ILE A 891 -69.83 45.50 -4.63
C ILE A 891 -70.87 44.41 -4.94
N THR A 892 -70.54 43.14 -4.67
CA THR A 892 -71.29 41.98 -5.18
C THR A 892 -71.58 40.92 -4.11
N GLY A 893 -72.69 40.18 -4.29
CA GLY A 893 -73.04 38.99 -3.52
C GLY A 893 -73.69 39.22 -2.13
N PHE A 894 -73.67 40.44 -1.61
CA PHE A 894 -74.26 40.76 -0.30
C PHE A 894 -75.76 40.44 -0.23
N GLN A 895 -76.22 40.07 0.97
CA GLN A 895 -77.62 39.80 1.25
C GLN A 895 -78.25 41.04 1.89
N TYR A 896 -79.22 41.67 1.23
CA TYR A 896 -79.89 42.84 1.81
C TYR A 896 -81.03 42.41 2.75
N ASP A 897 -80.89 42.60 4.06
CA ASP A 897 -81.94 42.25 5.02
C ASP A 897 -82.95 43.39 5.19
N ILE A 898 -84.11 43.19 4.57
CA ILE A 898 -85.27 44.09 4.65
C ILE A 898 -85.96 44.12 6.02
N ASN A 899 -85.52 43.31 6.99
CA ASN A 899 -86.13 43.18 8.32
C ASN A 899 -85.21 43.66 9.46
N CYS A 900 -84.08 44.30 9.15
CA CYS A 900 -83.24 44.96 10.15
C CYS A 900 -84.03 45.99 11.00
N PRO A 901 -83.66 46.15 12.28
CA PRO A 901 -84.30 47.10 13.21
C PRO A 901 -83.90 48.56 12.99
#